data_AF-A0A9Q0NB91-F1
#
_entry.id   AF-A0A9Q0NB91-F1
#
_cell.length_a   1.000
_cell.length_b   1.000
_cell.length_c   1.000
_cell.angle_alpha   90.00
_cell.angle_beta   90.00
_cell.angle_gamma   90.00
#
_symmetry.space_group_name_H-M   'P 1'
#
loop_
_entity.id
_entity.type
_entity.pdbx_description
1 polymer ?
#
loop_
_entity_poly.entity_id
_entity_poly.type
_entity_poly.pdbx_seq_one_letter_code
_entity_poly.pdbx_strand_id
1 'polypeptide(L)'
;MYYSGGCVGFYSGDIKELTNDLKALRPTVMPAVPRLLNRVYDKIHSEVSNSAVKRLLFNMAIKSKEAELKRGIIRRNTLWDKIVFRKVQDAFGGNLRLMVVGSAPLAGNVLTFMRCALGCLVVEGYGQTECTAPITCTVQGDSVPEHVGPPVSCCCIKLVDVPEMEYYAVDNQGEICVKGTNVFQGYYKDPERTAETIDENGWHHTGDVGMWLPNGTLKIIDRRKHIFKLSQGEYIVPEKIENIYIRSQYVEQVFVYGESLKSCVVAVVVPDVDVLKSWAHENNIPGTLTVLCNNTKVKDLILTDMLTWGKQVGLKSFEQVKDIYLHPDPFSVQNGLLTPTFKSRRPQLKSYFKPQLEDIYIREKMKVFLKEHSSVVYKKVIKTYQITAFVYQLGVLKENFKLNFMIYVDYALIFHYFVSTVHTIVTKWTNTEDVLRAMCIEGVNVQMFIKVSAIVYYAKPIYALHQEILQAHNQAKGPYQEIMYTWARRLQIITNVQLLLYISTWIGLCLFPLYGYFVVHEQTFIYDTLLPFDRTTSNGYALAIASQIFLTYCTSVTIYAVDLLFLLVILSGAAFFSLFECDCKHLSIAIENENNDARELLIKCIQRSQDIYTYFSKVCTIFEKGCLIQVYSSAFTILLCVFVAKMSDWISVYLIALSACYQLTVYCILGTLIEYKSEEIVKSVYDVPWYKLTVKEQKELQFLLQFVQQTITITVMGGRKLNVQTGCDVYNTIYSMYVLMEQFY
;
A
#
# COMPACT_ATOMS: atom_id res chain seq x y z
N MET A 1 10.34 -35.16 46.08
CA MET A 1 10.91 -33.91 46.63
C MET A 1 10.25 -33.54 47.95
N TYR A 2 8.95 -33.22 47.98
CA TYR A 2 8.27 -32.83 49.23
C TYR A 2 8.16 -33.96 50.26
N TYR A 3 7.87 -35.19 49.82
CA TYR A 3 7.92 -36.38 50.69
C TYR A 3 9.29 -36.62 51.34
N SER A 4 10.37 -36.09 50.75
CA SER A 4 11.75 -36.24 51.23
C SER A 4 12.23 -35.06 52.11
N GLY A 5 11.31 -34.23 52.61
CA GLY A 5 11.64 -33.10 53.50
C GLY A 5 12.14 -31.83 52.78
N GLY A 6 11.80 -31.64 51.51
CA GLY A 6 12.12 -30.41 50.79
C GLY A 6 11.36 -29.19 51.34
N CYS A 7 12.05 -28.06 51.47
CA CYS A 7 11.44 -26.79 51.91
C CYS A 7 10.94 -25.97 50.71
N VAL A 8 9.80 -25.28 50.88
CA VAL A 8 9.23 -24.37 49.88
C VAL A 8 9.50 -22.92 50.32
N GLY A 9 10.13 -22.14 49.44
CA GLY A 9 10.26 -20.69 49.61
C GLY A 9 9.13 -19.97 48.88
N PHE A 10 8.45 -19.07 49.57
CA PHE A 10 7.48 -18.16 48.97
C PHE A 10 8.17 -16.83 48.70
N TYR A 11 8.02 -16.32 47.49
CA TYR A 11 8.50 -14.99 47.14
C TYR A 11 7.54 -13.93 47.72
N SER A 12 8.00 -12.68 47.81
CA SER A 12 7.30 -11.56 48.45
C SER A 12 5.97 -11.16 47.81
N GLY A 13 5.61 -11.72 46.65
CA GLY A 13 4.42 -11.37 45.88
C GLY A 13 4.69 -10.34 44.77
N ASP A 14 5.75 -9.55 44.89
CA ASP A 14 6.18 -8.59 43.88
C ASP A 14 7.29 -9.16 42.98
N ILE A 15 7.07 -9.13 41.66
CA ILE A 15 8.05 -9.59 40.66
C ILE A 15 9.28 -8.68 40.62
N LYS A 16 9.15 -7.39 40.98
CA LYS A 16 10.27 -6.44 41.03
C LYS A 16 11.31 -6.87 42.07
N GLU A 17 10.86 -7.47 43.18
CA GLU A 17 11.71 -7.95 44.28
C GLU A 17 12.21 -9.40 44.11
N LEU A 18 11.77 -10.11 43.06
CA LEU A 18 12.08 -11.53 42.85
C LEU A 18 13.58 -11.86 42.89
N THR A 19 14.44 -10.95 42.40
CA THR A 19 15.91 -11.18 42.45
C THR A 19 16.44 -11.13 43.89
N ASN A 20 15.87 -10.28 44.74
CA ASN A 20 16.23 -10.18 46.16
C ASN A 20 15.70 -11.41 46.90
N ASP A 21 14.49 -11.85 46.59
CA ASP A 21 13.89 -13.08 47.14
C ASP A 21 14.73 -14.32 46.79
N LEU A 22 15.18 -14.46 45.53
CA LEU A 22 16.03 -15.57 45.11
C LEU A 22 17.38 -15.58 45.82
N LYS A 23 17.98 -14.39 46.05
CA LYS A 23 19.22 -14.26 46.82
C LYS A 23 19.05 -14.65 48.28
N ALA A 24 17.91 -14.32 48.89
CA ALA A 24 17.60 -14.70 50.27
C ALA A 24 17.30 -16.20 50.38
N LEU A 25 16.46 -16.74 49.49
CA LEU A 25 16.01 -18.13 49.51
C LEU A 25 17.08 -19.13 49.08
N ARG A 26 18.03 -18.72 48.23
CA ARG A 26 19.11 -19.57 47.68
C ARG A 26 18.61 -20.95 47.22
N PRO A 27 17.64 -21.00 46.29
CA PRO A 27 16.96 -22.23 45.93
C PRO A 27 17.91 -23.24 45.26
N THR A 28 17.66 -24.53 45.51
CA THR A 28 18.36 -25.64 44.84
C THR A 28 17.57 -26.17 43.64
N VAL A 29 16.24 -26.06 43.67
CA VAL A 29 15.32 -26.38 42.58
C VAL A 29 14.39 -25.19 42.38
N MET A 30 14.17 -24.78 41.14
CA MET A 30 13.30 -23.65 40.82
C MET A 30 12.47 -23.93 39.57
N PRO A 31 11.14 -23.81 39.61
CA PRO A 31 10.34 -23.66 38.40
C PRO A 31 10.51 -22.24 37.84
N ALA A 32 10.66 -22.12 36.53
CA ALA A 32 10.79 -20.84 35.84
C ALA A 32 9.87 -20.80 34.62
N VAL A 33 9.47 -19.58 34.25
CA VAL A 33 8.72 -19.32 33.03
C VAL A 33 9.63 -18.63 32.00
N PRO A 34 9.43 -18.84 30.68
CA PRO A 34 10.26 -18.26 29.63
C PRO A 34 10.45 -16.74 29.75
N ARG A 35 9.41 -16.01 30.16
CA ARG A 35 9.46 -14.54 30.34
C ARG A 35 10.59 -14.10 31.29
N LEU A 36 10.75 -14.81 32.42
CA LEU A 36 11.79 -14.51 33.39
C LEU A 36 13.19 -14.72 32.78
N LEU A 37 13.36 -15.82 32.05
CA LEU A 37 14.65 -16.18 31.44
C LEU A 37 15.02 -15.26 30.28
N ASN A 38 14.05 -14.87 29.45
CA ASN A 38 14.25 -13.86 28.41
C ASN A 38 14.71 -12.52 29.01
N ARG A 39 14.03 -12.05 30.07
CA ARG A 39 14.43 -10.81 30.76
C ARG A 39 15.87 -10.85 31.28
N VAL A 40 16.29 -12.00 31.82
CA VAL A 40 17.67 -12.20 32.27
C VAL A 40 18.65 -12.22 31.09
N TYR A 41 18.32 -12.95 30.02
CA TYR A 41 19.11 -13.02 28.80
C TYR A 41 19.33 -11.63 28.19
N ASP A 42 18.27 -10.85 28.04
CA ASP A 42 18.28 -9.51 27.42
C ASP A 42 19.08 -8.52 28.29
N LYS A 43 18.88 -8.54 29.62
CA LYS A 43 19.63 -7.71 30.56
C LYS A 43 21.13 -7.98 30.52
N ILE A 44 21.53 -9.24 30.40
CA ILE A 44 22.95 -9.60 30.34
C ILE A 44 23.56 -9.21 28.99
N HIS A 45 22.84 -9.45 27.88
CA HIS A 45 23.32 -9.09 26.55
C HIS A 45 23.47 -7.57 26.39
N SER A 46 22.57 -6.77 26.96
CA SER A 46 22.68 -5.30 26.94
C SER A 46 23.85 -4.78 27.77
N GLU A 47 24.10 -5.37 28.95
CA GLU A 47 25.25 -4.99 29.79
C GLU A 47 26.59 -5.34 29.13
N VAL A 48 26.63 -6.46 28.39
CA VAL A 48 27.82 -6.93 27.67
C VAL A 48 28.06 -6.15 26.37
N SER A 49 27.01 -5.69 25.68
CA SER A 49 27.14 -4.92 24.43
C SER A 49 27.84 -3.56 24.59
N ASN A 50 27.85 -3.02 25.81
CA ASN A 50 28.46 -1.72 26.12
C ASN A 50 30.00 -1.72 26.05
N SER A 51 30.65 -2.89 25.99
CA SER A 51 32.11 -2.98 25.91
C SER A 51 32.55 -4.10 24.97
N ALA A 52 33.38 -3.75 23.97
CA ALA A 52 33.92 -4.72 23.03
C ALA A 52 34.73 -5.84 23.70
N VAL A 53 35.47 -5.52 24.77
CA VAL A 53 36.25 -6.48 25.54
C VAL A 53 35.33 -7.42 26.33
N LYS A 54 34.31 -6.90 27.02
CA LYS A 54 33.32 -7.73 27.73
C LYS A 54 32.60 -8.66 26.76
N ARG A 55 32.22 -8.16 25.58
CA ARG A 55 31.59 -8.95 24.52
C ARG A 55 32.47 -10.07 24.02
N LEU A 56 33.75 -9.80 23.78
CA LEU A 56 34.71 -10.83 23.33
C LEU A 56 34.88 -11.93 24.39
N LEU A 57 35.09 -11.56 25.67
CA LEU A 57 35.21 -12.52 26.78
C LEU A 57 33.93 -13.33 26.99
N PHE A 58 32.78 -12.69 26.93
CA PHE A 58 31.48 -13.34 27.08
C PHE A 58 31.23 -14.37 25.96
N ASN A 59 31.53 -14.00 24.71
CA ASN A 59 31.40 -14.91 23.57
C ASN A 59 32.34 -16.11 23.67
N MET A 60 33.58 -15.91 24.15
CA MET A 60 34.52 -17.02 24.42
C MET A 60 33.99 -17.94 25.53
N ALA A 61 33.46 -17.37 26.62
CA ALA A 61 32.89 -18.12 27.73
C ALA A 61 31.69 -18.98 27.31
N ILE A 62 30.74 -18.41 26.56
CA ILE A 62 29.58 -19.13 26.04
C ILE A 62 30.00 -20.27 25.10
N LYS A 63 30.89 -20.00 24.13
CA LYS A 63 31.39 -21.05 23.21
C LYS A 63 32.06 -22.20 23.95
N SER A 64 32.87 -21.89 24.99
CA SER A 64 33.52 -22.91 25.82
C SER A 64 32.50 -23.75 26.58
N LYS A 65 31.49 -23.13 27.19
CA LYS A 65 30.44 -23.82 27.94
C LYS A 65 29.50 -24.63 27.04
N GLU A 66 29.19 -24.13 25.86
CA GLU A 66 28.36 -24.84 24.88
C GLU A 66 29.08 -26.10 24.38
N ALA A 67 30.40 -26.06 24.18
CA ALA A 67 31.20 -27.23 23.85
C ALA A 67 31.20 -28.29 24.98
N GLU A 68 31.18 -27.88 26.25
CA GLU A 68 31.00 -28.78 27.39
C GLU A 68 29.59 -29.40 27.41
N LEU A 69 28.56 -28.57 27.18
CA LEU A 69 27.17 -29.01 27.14
C LEU A 69 26.93 -30.08 26.05
N LYS A 70 27.51 -29.89 24.86
CA LYS A 70 27.46 -30.88 23.76
C LYS A 70 28.13 -32.22 24.10
N ARG A 71 29.04 -32.23 25.09
CA ARG A 71 29.66 -33.45 25.63
C ARG A 71 28.90 -34.01 26.84
N GLY A 72 27.76 -33.43 27.21
CA GLY A 72 26.98 -33.79 28.39
C GLY A 72 27.57 -33.33 29.72
N ILE A 73 28.57 -32.43 29.70
CA ILE A 73 29.25 -31.95 30.91
C ILE A 73 28.54 -30.69 31.42
N ILE A 74 27.87 -30.80 32.56
CA ILE A 74 27.24 -29.68 33.26
C ILE A 74 28.01 -29.43 34.57
N ARG A 75 28.69 -28.30 34.65
CA ARG A 75 29.50 -27.93 35.81
C ARG A 75 29.52 -26.42 36.04
N ARG A 76 29.78 -26.03 37.28
CA ARG A 76 29.77 -24.63 37.76
C ARG A 76 31.12 -24.16 38.32
N ASN A 77 32.19 -24.92 38.09
CA ASN A 77 33.51 -24.70 38.68
C ASN A 77 34.60 -24.31 37.65
N THR A 78 34.22 -23.77 36.50
CA THR A 78 35.16 -23.32 35.47
C THR A 78 35.69 -21.92 35.74
N LEU A 79 36.78 -21.55 35.07
CA LEU A 79 37.30 -20.16 35.09
C LEU A 79 36.23 -19.17 34.59
N TRP A 80 35.43 -19.56 33.60
CA TRP A 80 34.34 -18.75 33.06
C TRP A 80 33.21 -18.51 34.07
N ASP A 81 32.93 -19.49 34.95
CA ASP A 81 31.95 -19.31 36.02
C ASP A 81 32.40 -18.22 37.00
N LYS A 82 33.69 -18.20 37.36
CA LYS A 82 34.24 -17.22 38.29
C LYS A 82 34.31 -15.81 37.70
N ILE A 83 34.69 -15.69 36.42
CA ILE A 83 34.98 -14.41 35.78
C ILE A 83 33.73 -13.79 35.13
N VAL A 84 32.89 -14.59 34.48
CA VAL A 84 31.78 -14.11 33.63
C VAL A 84 30.42 -14.39 34.26
N PHE A 85 30.15 -15.64 34.65
CA PHE A 85 28.79 -16.05 35.04
C PHE A 85 28.47 -15.91 36.52
N ARG A 86 29.44 -15.57 37.38
CA ARG A 86 29.25 -15.53 38.83
C ARG A 86 28.10 -14.61 39.25
N LYS A 87 28.03 -13.41 38.66
CA LYS A 87 26.95 -12.45 38.90
C LYS A 87 25.57 -13.01 38.55
N VAL A 88 25.47 -13.78 37.48
CA VAL A 88 24.23 -14.41 37.03
C VAL A 88 23.82 -15.51 38.02
N GLN A 89 24.77 -16.37 38.39
CA GLN A 89 24.54 -17.45 39.35
C GLN A 89 24.11 -16.92 40.72
N ASP A 90 24.76 -15.85 41.20
CA ASP A 90 24.43 -15.20 42.47
C ASP A 90 23.06 -14.50 42.42
N ALA A 91 22.61 -14.01 41.26
CA ALA A 91 21.25 -13.47 41.10
C ALA A 91 20.15 -14.53 41.29
N PHE A 92 20.45 -15.80 41.00
CA PHE A 92 19.57 -16.94 41.30
C PHE A 92 19.91 -17.63 42.65
N GLY A 93 20.65 -16.94 43.52
CA GLY A 93 20.97 -17.43 44.88
C GLY A 93 22.14 -18.43 44.96
N GLY A 94 22.80 -18.73 43.85
CA GLY A 94 24.09 -19.43 43.81
C GLY A 94 24.07 -20.92 44.19
N ASN A 95 22.91 -21.51 44.48
CA ASN A 95 22.78 -22.92 44.93
C ASN A 95 21.94 -23.78 43.96
N LEU A 96 21.52 -23.22 42.84
CA LEU A 96 20.65 -23.89 41.88
C LEU A 96 21.32 -25.13 41.27
N ARG A 97 20.60 -26.26 41.29
CA ARG A 97 21.00 -27.55 40.73
C ARG A 97 20.09 -27.98 39.57
N LEU A 98 18.80 -27.69 39.69
CA LEU A 98 17.79 -28.01 38.69
C LEU A 98 16.85 -26.81 38.48
N MET A 99 16.63 -26.45 37.23
CA MET A 99 15.60 -25.52 36.81
C MET A 99 14.65 -26.22 35.85
N VAL A 100 13.35 -26.14 36.14
CA VAL A 100 12.31 -26.67 35.26
C VAL A 100 11.64 -25.48 34.59
N VAL A 101 11.63 -25.45 33.26
CA VAL A 101 11.02 -24.39 32.46
C VAL A 101 9.80 -24.95 31.74
N GLY A 102 8.70 -24.21 31.76
CA GLY A 102 7.49 -24.61 31.05
C GLY A 102 6.50 -23.46 30.94
N SER A 103 5.23 -23.81 30.70
CA SER A 103 4.09 -22.89 30.49
C SER A 103 4.03 -22.16 29.15
N ALA A 104 5.15 -21.98 28.45
CA ALA A 104 5.25 -21.36 27.14
C ALA A 104 6.53 -21.84 26.42
N PRO A 105 6.63 -21.68 25.09
CA PRO A 105 7.85 -22.02 24.34
C PRO A 105 9.04 -21.14 24.75
N LEU A 106 10.23 -21.75 24.90
CA LEU A 106 11.48 -21.03 25.09
C LEU A 106 12.36 -21.10 23.83
N ALA A 107 12.92 -19.96 23.41
CA ALA A 107 13.83 -19.93 22.27
C ALA A 107 15.13 -20.71 22.56
N GLY A 108 15.61 -21.49 21.58
CA GLY A 108 16.73 -22.40 21.78
C GLY A 108 18.05 -21.71 22.18
N ASN A 109 18.30 -20.50 21.68
CA ASN A 109 19.44 -19.69 22.08
C ASN A 109 19.39 -19.27 23.55
N VAL A 110 18.20 -18.94 24.06
CA VAL A 110 18.00 -18.56 25.47
C VAL A 110 18.16 -19.78 26.37
N LEU A 111 17.58 -20.92 26.00
CA LEU A 111 17.76 -22.18 26.73
C LEU A 111 19.24 -22.57 26.83
N THR A 112 19.94 -22.54 25.71
CA THR A 112 21.38 -22.85 25.63
C THR A 112 22.19 -21.87 26.49
N PHE A 113 21.90 -20.57 26.40
CA PHE A 113 22.52 -19.57 27.25
C PHE A 113 22.31 -19.85 28.75
N MET A 114 21.07 -20.12 29.17
CA MET A 114 20.78 -20.38 30.59
C MET A 114 21.48 -21.63 31.10
N ARG A 115 21.54 -22.72 30.30
CA ARG A 115 22.32 -23.93 30.60
C ARG A 115 23.80 -23.60 30.82
N CYS A 116 24.38 -22.79 29.94
CA CYS A 116 25.78 -22.36 30.03
C CYS A 116 26.05 -21.43 31.22
N ALA A 117 25.20 -20.43 31.43
CA ALA A 117 25.42 -19.38 32.43
C ALA A 117 25.17 -19.86 33.87
N LEU A 118 24.12 -20.65 34.09
CA LEU A 118 23.82 -21.18 35.43
C LEU A 118 24.73 -22.35 35.81
N GLY A 119 25.23 -23.10 34.80
CA GLY A 119 26.04 -24.29 35.02
C GLY A 119 25.29 -25.39 35.77
N CYS A 120 23.95 -25.44 35.62
CA CYS A 120 23.05 -26.41 36.24
C CYS A 120 22.15 -27.07 35.20
N LEU A 121 21.41 -28.10 35.61
CA LEU A 121 20.45 -28.76 34.72
C LEU A 121 19.24 -27.85 34.50
N VAL A 122 19.01 -27.44 33.25
CA VAL A 122 17.82 -26.68 32.84
C VAL A 122 17.02 -27.54 31.88
N VAL A 123 15.87 -28.03 32.36
CA VAL A 123 14.97 -28.90 31.60
C VAL A 123 13.75 -28.11 31.13
N GLU A 124 13.32 -28.37 29.90
CA GLU A 124 12.09 -27.84 29.34
C GLU A 124 11.00 -28.91 29.40
N GLY A 125 9.85 -28.56 29.94
CA GLY A 125 8.70 -29.44 30.12
C GLY A 125 7.45 -28.86 29.48
N TYR A 126 6.73 -29.73 28.76
CA TYR A 126 5.41 -29.41 28.20
C TYR A 126 4.33 -30.11 29.01
N GLY A 127 3.24 -29.40 29.27
CA GLY A 127 2.12 -29.90 30.06
C GLY A 127 1.00 -28.87 30.12
N GLN A 128 -0.20 -29.36 30.35
CA GLN A 128 -1.41 -28.57 30.53
C GLN A 128 -2.09 -28.94 31.86
N THR A 129 -3.00 -28.08 32.32
CA THR A 129 -3.77 -28.32 33.57
C THR A 129 -4.58 -29.60 33.47
N GLU A 130 -5.16 -29.85 32.30
CA GLU A 130 -5.93 -31.05 31.94
C GLU A 130 -5.12 -32.34 32.01
N CYS A 131 -3.78 -32.25 32.03
CA CYS A 131 -2.86 -33.38 32.18
C CYS A 131 -2.07 -33.33 33.49
N THR A 132 -2.43 -32.46 34.44
CA THR A 132 -1.74 -32.25 35.74
C THR A 132 -0.24 -31.90 35.63
N ALA A 133 0.28 -31.74 34.41
CA ALA A 133 1.69 -31.67 34.04
C ALA A 133 2.61 -32.76 34.67
N PRO A 134 3.79 -33.01 34.10
CA PRO A 134 4.16 -32.81 32.69
C PRO A 134 3.54 -33.90 31.78
N ILE A 135 3.51 -33.63 30.47
CA ILE A 135 3.24 -34.60 29.39
C ILE A 135 4.57 -35.09 28.80
N THR A 136 5.50 -34.17 28.54
CA THR A 136 6.88 -34.48 28.13
C THR A 136 7.87 -33.63 28.93
N CYS A 137 9.11 -34.08 29.05
CA CYS A 137 10.18 -33.31 29.67
C CYS A 137 11.54 -33.70 29.10
N THR A 138 12.39 -32.72 28.80
CA THR A 138 13.78 -32.99 28.39
C THR A 138 14.55 -33.67 29.52
N VAL A 139 15.47 -34.57 29.16
CA VAL A 139 16.22 -35.40 30.13
C VAL A 139 17.66 -34.90 30.30
N GLN A 140 18.32 -35.36 31.36
CA GLN A 140 19.75 -35.08 31.53
C GLN A 140 20.56 -35.73 30.40
N GLY A 141 21.52 -34.99 29.86
CA GLY A 141 22.31 -35.42 28.69
C GLY A 141 21.75 -34.89 27.36
N ASP A 142 20.53 -34.34 27.38
CA ASP A 142 19.91 -33.73 26.21
C ASP A 142 20.38 -32.27 26.03
N SER A 143 21.40 -32.11 25.18
CA SER A 143 21.96 -30.79 24.84
C SER A 143 21.20 -30.07 23.72
N VAL A 144 20.31 -30.76 23.01
CA VAL A 144 19.64 -30.21 21.83
C VAL A 144 18.50 -29.30 22.31
N PRO A 145 18.42 -28.06 21.79
CA PRO A 145 17.29 -27.18 22.07
C PRO A 145 16.12 -27.41 21.10
N GLU A 146 15.02 -26.67 21.29
CA GLU A 146 13.85 -26.66 20.40
C GLU A 146 13.00 -27.95 20.37
N HIS A 147 13.00 -28.70 21.46
CA HIS A 147 12.01 -29.76 21.71
C HIS A 147 11.71 -29.86 23.20
N VAL A 148 10.58 -30.48 23.54
CA VAL A 148 10.09 -30.62 24.92
C VAL A 148 10.37 -32.00 25.52
N GLY A 149 11.24 -32.78 24.87
CA GLY A 149 11.72 -34.07 25.33
C GLY A 149 10.78 -35.25 25.04
N PRO A 150 11.10 -36.45 25.55
CA PRO A 150 10.25 -37.63 25.42
C PRO A 150 9.01 -37.56 26.35
N PRO A 151 7.98 -38.39 26.10
CA PRO A 151 6.86 -38.61 27.01
C PRO A 151 7.34 -38.99 28.42
N VAL A 152 6.65 -38.49 29.43
CA VAL A 152 6.85 -38.98 30.79
C VAL A 152 6.19 -40.34 30.99
N SER A 153 6.71 -41.13 31.93
CA SER A 153 6.37 -42.56 32.08
C SER A 153 4.90 -42.86 32.36
N CYS A 154 4.10 -41.87 32.78
CA CYS A 154 2.69 -42.06 33.14
C CYS A 154 1.71 -41.80 31.98
N CYS A 155 2.19 -41.41 30.79
CA CYS A 155 1.31 -41.13 29.65
C CYS A 155 1.84 -41.66 28.31
N CYS A 156 0.90 -42.03 27.45
CA CYS A 156 1.07 -42.31 26.03
C CYS A 156 0.66 -41.09 25.20
N ILE A 157 1.35 -40.86 24.08
CA ILE A 157 1.08 -39.76 23.15
C ILE A 157 0.88 -40.33 21.75
N LYS A 158 -0.16 -39.86 21.05
CA LYS A 158 -0.35 -40.06 19.61
C LYS A 158 -0.51 -38.72 18.91
N LEU A 159 -0.21 -38.67 17.62
CA LEU A 159 -0.56 -37.54 16.76
C LEU A 159 -1.80 -37.91 15.94
N VAL A 160 -2.74 -36.98 15.85
CA VAL A 160 -3.97 -37.10 15.04
C VAL A 160 -3.93 -36.06 13.93
N ASP A 161 -4.38 -36.44 12.74
CA ASP A 161 -4.43 -35.54 11.59
C ASP A 161 -5.24 -34.27 11.90
N VAL A 162 -4.75 -33.15 11.35
CA VAL A 162 -5.45 -31.86 11.37
C VAL A 162 -5.53 -31.36 9.92
N PRO A 163 -6.42 -31.93 9.08
CA PRO A 163 -6.48 -31.63 7.65
C PRO A 163 -6.73 -30.15 7.35
N GLU A 164 -7.48 -29.45 8.20
CA GLU A 164 -7.73 -28.00 8.09
C GLU A 164 -6.46 -27.14 8.22
N MET A 165 -5.36 -27.73 8.72
CA MET A 165 -4.06 -27.12 8.90
C MET A 165 -2.95 -27.77 8.05
N GLU A 166 -3.30 -28.74 7.20
CA GLU A 166 -2.33 -29.49 6.39
C GLU A 166 -1.28 -30.25 7.23
N TYR A 167 -1.62 -30.64 8.47
CA TYR A 167 -0.78 -31.48 9.32
C TYR A 167 -1.32 -32.93 9.31
N TYR A 168 -0.46 -33.87 8.93
CA TYR A 168 -0.80 -35.29 8.85
C TYR A 168 0.15 -36.14 9.67
N ALA A 169 -0.39 -37.09 10.43
CA ALA A 169 0.37 -37.97 11.31
C ALA A 169 1.36 -38.82 10.54
N VAL A 170 1.09 -39.10 9.25
CA VAL A 170 2.03 -39.77 8.34
C VAL A 170 3.34 -39.00 8.15
N ASP A 171 3.28 -37.67 8.24
CA ASP A 171 4.44 -36.77 8.17
C ASP A 171 5.06 -36.51 9.56
N ASN A 172 4.70 -37.34 10.56
CA ASN A 172 5.06 -37.17 11.97
C ASN A 172 4.57 -35.84 12.58
N GLN A 173 3.48 -35.26 12.05
CA GLN A 173 2.91 -34.00 12.52
C GLN A 173 1.41 -34.16 12.83
N GLY A 174 0.88 -33.46 13.83
CA GLY A 174 -0.56 -33.53 14.11
C GLY A 174 -0.93 -33.05 15.50
N GLU A 175 -2.23 -33.07 15.80
CA GLU A 175 -2.73 -32.77 17.14
C GLU A 175 -2.20 -33.80 18.14
N ILE A 176 -1.60 -33.30 19.22
CA ILE A 176 -1.10 -34.10 20.33
C ILE A 176 -2.29 -34.61 21.13
N CYS A 177 -2.47 -35.92 21.17
CA CYS A 177 -3.48 -36.57 21.99
C CYS A 177 -2.79 -37.39 23.07
N VAL A 178 -3.22 -37.24 24.32
CA VAL A 178 -2.56 -37.81 25.49
C VAL A 178 -3.50 -38.77 26.21
N LYS A 179 -2.98 -39.92 26.64
CA LYS A 179 -3.71 -40.86 27.49
C LYS A 179 -2.81 -41.32 28.61
N GLY A 180 -3.24 -41.19 29.86
CA GLY A 180 -2.41 -41.52 31.01
C GLY A 180 -3.09 -41.25 32.33
N THR A 181 -2.46 -41.66 33.43
CA THR A 181 -2.99 -41.45 34.79
C THR A 181 -2.91 -39.98 35.25
N ASN A 182 -2.23 -39.14 34.47
CA ASN A 182 -2.09 -37.70 34.69
C ASN A 182 -3.22 -36.88 34.06
N VAL A 183 -3.99 -37.46 33.12
CA VAL A 183 -5.15 -36.82 32.50
C VAL A 183 -6.26 -36.65 33.55
N PHE A 184 -6.83 -35.45 33.62
CA PHE A 184 -7.92 -35.11 34.53
C PHE A 184 -9.20 -35.93 34.25
N GLN A 185 -10.13 -35.92 35.19
CA GLN A 185 -11.41 -36.62 35.03
C GLN A 185 -12.41 -35.87 34.12
N GLY A 186 -12.17 -34.59 33.86
CA GLY A 186 -13.06 -33.72 33.12
C GLY A 186 -13.25 -32.36 33.76
N TYR A 187 -14.06 -31.52 33.11
CA TYR A 187 -14.41 -30.19 33.58
C TYR A 187 -15.55 -30.26 34.61
N TYR A 188 -15.41 -29.51 35.70
CA TYR A 188 -16.39 -29.52 36.78
C TYR A 188 -17.76 -29.01 36.31
N LYS A 189 -18.78 -29.86 36.43
CA LYS A 189 -20.18 -29.60 36.02
C LYS A 189 -20.36 -29.27 34.52
N ASP A 190 -19.44 -29.74 33.67
CA ASP A 190 -19.48 -29.49 32.23
C ASP A 190 -19.21 -30.80 31.46
N PRO A 191 -20.20 -31.71 31.41
CA PRO A 191 -20.04 -33.02 30.76
C PRO A 191 -19.88 -32.89 29.24
N GLU A 192 -20.49 -31.87 28.63
CA GLU A 192 -20.39 -31.62 27.18
C GLU A 192 -18.94 -31.29 26.79
N ARG A 193 -18.32 -30.28 27.43
CA ARG A 193 -16.91 -29.97 27.14
C ARG A 193 -15.94 -31.08 27.54
N THR A 194 -16.32 -31.87 28.54
CA THR A 194 -15.53 -33.05 28.93
C THR A 194 -15.51 -34.08 27.80
N ALA A 195 -16.67 -34.39 27.22
CA ALA A 195 -16.79 -35.33 26.10
C ALA A 195 -16.16 -34.77 24.80
N GLU A 196 -16.15 -33.46 24.60
CA GLU A 196 -15.41 -32.82 23.48
C GLU A 196 -13.89 -32.93 23.64
N THR A 197 -13.40 -33.03 24.87
CA THR A 197 -11.97 -32.92 25.20
C THR A 197 -11.32 -34.28 25.48
N ILE A 198 -12.10 -35.26 25.93
CA ILE A 198 -11.69 -36.65 26.13
C ILE A 198 -12.56 -37.51 25.22
N ASP A 199 -11.94 -38.18 24.24
CA ASP A 199 -12.65 -39.04 23.30
C ASP A 199 -13.20 -40.32 23.98
N GLU A 200 -14.05 -41.05 23.26
CA GLU A 200 -14.64 -42.32 23.74
C GLU A 200 -13.58 -43.38 24.08
N ASN A 201 -12.37 -43.26 23.52
CA ASN A 201 -11.25 -44.15 23.76
C ASN A 201 -10.36 -43.68 24.93
N GLY A 202 -10.72 -42.59 25.62
CA GLY A 202 -9.99 -42.02 26.74
C GLY A 202 -8.75 -41.21 26.36
N TRP A 203 -8.66 -40.72 25.12
CA TRP A 203 -7.61 -39.79 24.69
C TRP A 203 -8.05 -38.35 24.93
N HIS A 204 -7.21 -37.61 25.64
CA HIS A 204 -7.35 -36.18 25.80
C HIS A 204 -6.78 -35.44 24.58
N HIS A 205 -7.64 -34.69 23.89
CA HIS A 205 -7.25 -33.79 22.80
C HIS A 205 -6.70 -32.48 23.38
N THR A 206 -5.38 -32.30 23.34
CA THR A 206 -4.70 -31.15 23.96
C THR A 206 -5.00 -29.83 23.25
N GLY A 207 -5.42 -29.87 21.99
CA GLY A 207 -5.52 -28.68 21.13
C GLY A 207 -4.17 -28.07 20.76
N ASP A 208 -3.05 -28.75 21.02
CA ASP A 208 -1.70 -28.37 20.60
C ASP A 208 -1.22 -29.30 19.47
N VAL A 209 -0.44 -28.77 18.53
CA VAL A 209 0.11 -29.52 17.39
C VAL A 209 1.59 -29.79 17.65
N GLY A 210 1.97 -31.06 17.51
CA GLY A 210 3.32 -31.55 17.75
C GLY A 210 3.92 -32.20 16.52
N MET A 211 5.25 -32.33 16.54
CA MET A 211 6.03 -33.08 15.58
C MET A 211 6.98 -34.02 16.30
N TRP A 212 7.00 -35.30 15.90
CA TRP A 212 8.02 -36.22 16.37
C TRP A 212 9.34 -35.96 15.65
N LEU A 213 10.40 -35.80 16.43
CA LEU A 213 11.76 -35.69 15.90
C LEU A 213 12.39 -37.08 15.77
N PRO A 214 13.39 -37.26 14.87
CA PRO A 214 14.04 -38.56 14.67
C PRO A 214 14.70 -39.17 15.92
N ASN A 215 15.00 -38.35 16.93
CA ASN A 215 15.55 -38.78 18.22
C ASN A 215 14.46 -39.20 19.25
N GLY A 216 13.20 -39.29 18.84
CA GLY A 216 12.08 -39.70 19.70
C GLY A 216 11.59 -38.63 20.67
N THR A 217 11.99 -37.37 20.50
CA THR A 217 11.47 -36.25 21.30
C THR A 217 10.36 -35.51 20.57
N LEU A 218 9.48 -34.87 21.34
CA LEU A 218 8.36 -34.11 20.81
C LEU A 218 8.76 -32.64 20.65
N LYS A 219 8.46 -32.05 19.49
CA LYS A 219 8.55 -30.60 19.27
C LYS A 219 7.14 -30.04 19.18
N ILE A 220 6.82 -29.04 19.99
CA ILE A 220 5.57 -28.29 19.84
C ILE A 220 5.75 -27.31 18.69
N ILE A 221 4.95 -27.49 17.64
CA ILE A 221 5.04 -26.67 16.42
C ILE A 221 3.89 -25.70 16.30
N ASP A 222 2.73 -26.01 16.90
CA ASP A 222 1.55 -25.16 16.76
C ASP A 222 0.50 -25.35 17.87
N ARG A 223 -0.57 -24.55 17.86
CA ARG A 223 -1.72 -24.66 18.77
C ARG A 223 -3.09 -24.56 18.06
N ARG A 224 -3.73 -25.70 17.80
CA ARG A 224 -5.02 -25.82 17.08
C ARG A 224 -6.08 -24.80 17.52
N LYS A 225 -6.23 -24.51 18.82
CA LYS A 225 -7.27 -23.60 19.35
C LYS A 225 -6.94 -22.10 19.32
N HIS A 226 -5.71 -21.69 19.02
CA HIS A 226 -5.29 -20.27 19.09
C HIS A 226 -4.60 -19.73 17.84
N ILE A 227 -4.55 -20.53 16.79
CA ILE A 227 -4.09 -20.11 15.49
C ILE A 227 -5.26 -19.52 14.73
N PHE A 228 -5.00 -18.41 14.07
CA PHE A 228 -5.86 -17.97 12.98
C PHE A 228 -5.05 -17.99 11.69
N LYS A 229 -5.73 -18.39 10.63
CA LYS A 229 -5.24 -18.21 9.27
C LYS A 229 -5.40 -16.74 8.91
N LEU A 230 -4.51 -16.15 8.14
CA LEU A 230 -4.75 -14.86 7.48
C LEU A 230 -5.39 -15.10 6.11
N SER A 231 -5.94 -14.06 5.49
CA SER A 231 -6.62 -14.20 4.17
C SER A 231 -5.71 -14.76 3.07
N GLN A 232 -4.39 -14.58 3.18
CA GLN A 232 -3.39 -15.11 2.25
C GLN A 232 -3.05 -16.60 2.49
N GLY A 233 -3.67 -17.24 3.48
CA GLY A 233 -3.46 -18.65 3.79
C GLY A 233 -2.36 -18.96 4.81
N GLU A 234 -1.60 -17.95 5.23
CA GLU A 234 -0.55 -18.08 6.24
C GLU A 234 -1.15 -18.26 7.64
N TYR A 235 -0.61 -19.20 8.41
CA TYR A 235 -1.01 -19.45 9.79
C TYR A 235 -0.21 -18.58 10.76
N ILE A 236 -0.89 -17.98 11.72
CA ILE A 236 -0.27 -17.12 12.75
C ILE A 236 -0.44 -17.73 14.12
N VAL A 237 0.67 -17.79 14.87
CA VAL A 237 0.70 -18.12 16.29
C VAL A 237 0.85 -16.84 17.12
N PRO A 238 -0.22 -16.29 17.70
CA PRO A 238 -0.16 -14.98 18.34
C PRO A 238 0.73 -14.96 19.58
N GLU A 239 0.72 -16.03 20.37
CA GLU A 239 1.53 -16.15 21.59
C GLU A 239 3.04 -16.09 21.29
N LYS A 240 3.47 -16.64 20.15
CA LYS A 240 4.86 -16.55 19.69
C LYS A 240 5.25 -15.07 19.47
N ILE A 241 4.39 -14.31 18.81
CA ILE A 241 4.62 -12.89 18.50
C ILE A 241 4.58 -12.05 19.79
N GLU A 242 3.61 -12.28 20.66
CA GLU A 242 3.47 -11.61 21.96
C GLU A 242 4.71 -11.78 22.85
N ASN A 243 5.23 -13.00 22.95
CA ASN A 243 6.44 -13.32 23.74
C ASN A 243 7.71 -12.66 23.21
N ILE A 244 7.74 -12.26 21.93
CA ILE A 244 8.85 -11.53 21.33
C ILE A 244 8.69 -10.03 21.59
N TYR A 245 7.51 -9.47 21.38
CA TYR A 245 7.28 -8.04 21.57
C TYR A 245 7.35 -7.59 23.02
N ILE A 246 7.05 -8.47 23.98
CA ILE A 246 7.21 -8.15 25.42
C ILE A 246 8.68 -7.98 25.85
N ARG A 247 9.66 -8.23 24.96
CA ARG A 247 11.08 -7.91 25.19
C ARG A 247 11.40 -6.44 24.95
N SER A 248 10.51 -5.70 24.29
CA SER A 248 10.62 -4.25 24.20
C SER A 248 10.56 -3.62 25.59
N GLN A 249 11.50 -2.72 25.89
CA GLN A 249 11.53 -2.02 27.18
C GLN A 249 10.31 -1.13 27.41
N TYR A 250 9.58 -0.77 26.35
CA TYR A 250 8.41 0.08 26.42
C TYR A 250 7.10 -0.70 26.61
N VAL A 251 7.12 -2.03 26.52
CA VAL A 251 5.92 -2.88 26.51
C VAL A 251 5.80 -3.66 27.81
N GLU A 252 4.75 -3.38 28.59
CA GLU A 252 4.44 -4.14 29.80
C GLU A 252 3.62 -5.40 29.48
N GLN A 253 2.58 -5.23 28.65
CA GLN A 253 1.69 -6.30 28.19
C GLN A 253 1.31 -6.07 26.72
N VAL A 254 1.05 -7.15 26.00
CA VAL A 254 0.66 -7.10 24.58
C VAL A 254 -0.38 -8.17 24.28
N PHE A 255 -1.37 -7.80 23.47
CA PHE A 255 -2.37 -8.69 22.91
C PHE A 255 -2.38 -8.57 21.39
N VAL A 256 -1.93 -9.61 20.70
CA VAL A 256 -1.91 -9.71 19.24
C VAL A 256 -3.23 -10.30 18.75
N TYR A 257 -3.81 -9.66 17.76
CA TYR A 257 -5.09 -10.04 17.17
C TYR A 257 -4.99 -10.15 15.64
N GLY A 258 -5.67 -11.16 15.11
CA GLY A 258 -5.88 -11.39 13.69
C GLY A 258 -7.07 -12.31 13.46
N GLU A 259 -7.53 -12.34 12.22
CA GLU A 259 -8.74 -13.07 11.82
C GLU A 259 -8.63 -13.50 10.35
N SER A 260 -9.30 -14.59 9.98
CA SER A 260 -9.22 -15.22 8.66
C SER A 260 -9.55 -14.33 7.47
N LEU A 261 -10.33 -13.27 7.68
CA LEU A 261 -10.68 -12.30 6.65
C LEU A 261 -9.70 -11.12 6.53
N LYS A 262 -8.67 -11.06 7.38
CA LYS A 262 -7.69 -9.97 7.44
C LYS A 262 -6.35 -10.45 6.88
N SER A 263 -5.65 -9.56 6.19
CA SER A 263 -4.35 -9.86 5.56
C SER A 263 -3.15 -9.61 6.47
N CYS A 264 -3.39 -9.06 7.66
CA CYS A 264 -2.35 -8.67 8.59
C CYS A 264 -2.80 -8.85 10.04
N VAL A 265 -1.83 -8.78 10.95
CA VAL A 265 -2.03 -8.80 12.39
C VAL A 265 -1.83 -7.42 13.00
N VAL A 266 -2.56 -7.15 14.08
CA VAL A 266 -2.56 -5.89 14.84
C VAL A 266 -2.39 -6.21 16.32
N ALA A 267 -2.06 -5.22 17.16
CA ALA A 267 -1.96 -5.47 18.59
C ALA A 267 -2.50 -4.35 19.48
N VAL A 268 -2.95 -4.71 20.68
CA VAL A 268 -3.19 -3.81 21.81
C VAL A 268 -1.99 -3.91 22.74
N VAL A 269 -1.43 -2.78 23.12
CA VAL A 269 -0.20 -2.69 23.91
C VAL A 269 -0.46 -1.85 25.15
N VAL A 270 -0.10 -2.39 26.31
CA VAL A 270 -0.03 -1.64 27.57
C VAL A 270 1.43 -1.22 27.77
N PRO A 271 1.74 0.08 27.78
CA PRO A 271 3.11 0.56 27.90
C PRO A 271 3.62 0.51 29.34
N ASP A 272 4.94 0.29 29.51
CA ASP A 272 5.59 0.42 30.81
C ASP A 272 5.59 1.89 31.25
N VAL A 273 4.89 2.18 32.34
CA VAL A 273 4.65 3.54 32.83
C VAL A 273 5.93 4.24 33.24
N ASP A 274 6.87 3.51 33.86
CA ASP A 274 8.10 4.07 34.40
C ASP A 274 9.03 4.46 33.24
N VAL A 275 9.23 3.55 32.28
CA VAL A 275 10.07 3.79 31.10
C VAL A 275 9.48 4.89 30.20
N LEU A 276 8.16 4.87 30.00
CA LEU A 276 7.51 5.82 29.12
C LEU A 276 7.53 7.25 29.67
N LYS A 277 7.33 7.44 30.99
CA LYS A 277 7.39 8.76 31.63
C LYS A 277 8.80 9.35 31.58
N SER A 278 9.84 8.55 31.83
CA SER A 278 11.23 9.01 31.70
C SER A 278 11.53 9.50 30.29
N TRP A 279 11.13 8.73 29.27
CA TRP A 279 11.32 9.13 27.87
C TRP A 279 10.51 10.38 27.49
N ALA A 280 9.26 10.50 27.96
CA ALA A 280 8.41 11.67 27.70
C ALA A 280 8.97 12.95 28.32
N HIS A 281 9.56 12.85 29.53
CA HIS A 281 10.24 13.97 30.19
C HIS A 281 11.48 14.42 29.40
N GLU A 282 12.31 13.49 28.93
CA GLU A 282 13.48 13.80 28.10
C GLU A 282 13.11 14.46 26.75
N ASN A 283 11.93 14.15 26.22
CA ASN A 283 11.46 14.65 24.92
C ASN A 283 10.46 15.82 25.03
N ASN A 284 10.30 16.42 26.22
CA ASN A 284 9.40 17.55 26.48
C ASN A 284 7.93 17.30 26.08
N ILE A 285 7.40 16.09 26.36
CA ILE A 285 5.99 15.74 26.12
C ILE A 285 5.25 15.73 27.47
N PRO A 286 4.51 16.79 27.84
CA PRO A 286 3.74 16.81 29.07
C PRO A 286 2.45 16.00 28.93
N GLY A 287 2.08 15.24 29.96
CA GLY A 287 0.78 14.57 30.01
C GLY A 287 0.69 13.42 31.02
N THR A 288 -0.53 13.07 31.39
CA THR A 288 -0.86 11.81 32.06
C THR A 288 -0.71 10.62 31.11
N LEU A 289 -0.64 9.38 31.64
CA LEU A 289 -0.47 8.16 30.84
C LEU A 289 -1.50 8.06 29.69
N THR A 290 -2.73 8.47 29.93
CA THR A 290 -3.82 8.54 28.95
C THR A 290 -3.51 9.47 27.78
N VAL A 291 -2.90 10.62 28.07
CA VAL A 291 -2.47 11.60 27.05
C VAL A 291 -1.28 11.08 26.25
N LEU A 292 -0.34 10.40 26.92
CA LEU A 292 0.80 9.77 26.26
C LEU A 292 0.37 8.62 25.33
N CYS A 293 -0.62 7.81 25.73
CA CYS A 293 -1.17 6.73 24.90
C CYS A 293 -1.86 7.26 23.62
N ASN A 294 -2.43 8.46 23.66
CA ASN A 294 -3.03 9.11 22.50
C ASN A 294 -2.03 9.87 21.61
N ASN A 295 -0.75 9.94 22.00
CA ASN A 295 0.27 10.66 21.25
C ASN A 295 0.87 9.80 20.14
N THR A 296 0.80 10.28 18.89
CA THR A 296 1.32 9.56 17.72
C THR A 296 2.83 9.27 17.82
N LYS A 297 3.63 10.18 18.39
CA LYS A 297 5.09 9.98 18.54
C LYS A 297 5.42 8.83 19.48
N VAL A 298 4.64 8.68 20.55
CA VAL A 298 4.79 7.58 21.52
C VAL A 298 4.41 6.26 20.86
N LYS A 299 3.29 6.24 20.14
CA LYS A 299 2.86 5.07 19.36
C LYS A 299 3.92 4.62 18.35
N ASP A 300 4.50 5.55 17.59
CA ASP A 300 5.52 5.24 16.58
C ASP A 300 6.82 4.73 17.20
N LEU A 301 7.23 5.28 18.35
CA LEU A 301 8.39 4.79 19.12
C LEU A 301 8.21 3.32 19.51
N ILE A 302 7.10 3.00 20.17
CA ILE A 302 6.81 1.65 20.69
C ILE A 302 6.69 0.66 19.54
N LEU A 303 5.96 1.02 18.47
CA LEU A 303 5.82 0.19 17.28
C LEU A 303 7.18 -0.09 16.63
N THR A 304 8.04 0.93 16.48
CA THR A 304 9.36 0.77 15.85
C THR A 304 10.26 -0.16 16.67
N ASP A 305 10.25 -0.04 17.99
CA ASP A 305 11.03 -0.90 18.88
C ASP A 305 10.55 -2.35 18.83
N MET A 306 9.23 -2.58 18.89
CA MET A 306 8.62 -3.91 18.74
C MET A 306 9.01 -4.57 17.40
N LEU A 307 8.92 -3.83 16.29
CA LEU A 307 9.29 -4.34 14.98
C LEU A 307 10.78 -4.66 14.85
N THR A 308 11.64 -3.90 15.55
CA THR A 308 13.08 -4.15 15.60
C THR A 308 13.37 -5.49 16.27
N TRP A 309 12.73 -5.77 17.42
CA TRP A 309 12.80 -7.06 18.08
C TRP A 309 12.26 -8.21 17.20
N GLY A 310 11.13 -7.99 16.53
CA GLY A 310 10.56 -8.98 15.61
C GLY A 310 11.54 -9.37 14.50
N LYS A 311 12.23 -8.40 13.89
CA LYS A 311 13.25 -8.67 12.86
C LYS A 311 14.48 -9.38 13.41
N GLN A 312 14.95 -9.00 14.60
CA GLN A 312 16.13 -9.63 15.22
C GLN A 312 15.92 -11.11 15.54
N VAL A 313 14.71 -11.49 15.96
CA VAL A 313 14.34 -12.88 16.29
C VAL A 313 13.90 -13.67 15.05
N GLY A 314 13.81 -13.02 13.88
CA GLY A 314 13.49 -13.68 12.61
C GLY A 314 11.99 -13.87 12.34
N LEU A 315 11.11 -13.03 12.93
CA LEU A 315 9.69 -13.03 12.57
C LEU A 315 9.52 -12.65 11.10
N LYS A 316 8.74 -13.47 10.38
CA LYS A 316 8.38 -13.23 8.98
C LYS A 316 7.56 -11.95 8.86
N SER A 317 7.52 -11.36 7.67
CA SER A 317 6.84 -10.08 7.41
C SER A 317 5.34 -10.09 7.70
N PHE A 318 4.69 -11.26 7.60
CA PHE A 318 3.28 -11.48 7.92
C PHE A 318 3.02 -11.77 9.39
N GLU A 319 4.04 -12.20 10.16
CA GLU A 319 3.97 -12.37 11.61
C GLU A 319 4.16 -11.04 12.35
N GLN A 320 4.65 -10.00 11.67
CA GLN A 320 4.85 -8.69 12.30
C GLN A 320 3.57 -7.85 12.30
N VAL A 321 3.25 -7.26 13.47
CA VAL A 321 2.09 -6.36 13.61
C VAL A 321 2.25 -5.14 12.71
N LYS A 322 1.17 -4.78 12.02
CA LYS A 322 1.18 -3.60 11.15
C LYS A 322 0.95 -2.30 11.91
N ASP A 323 0.14 -2.37 12.96
CA ASP A 323 -0.19 -1.23 13.78
C ASP A 323 -0.62 -1.65 15.19
N ILE A 324 -0.59 -0.69 16.11
CA ILE A 324 -0.91 -0.89 17.53
C ILE A 324 -1.92 0.13 18.08
N TYR A 325 -2.63 -0.28 19.12
CA TYR A 325 -3.41 0.61 19.99
C TYR A 325 -2.78 0.61 21.39
N LEU A 326 -2.49 1.79 21.94
CA LEU A 326 -1.93 1.94 23.27
C LEU A 326 -3.07 2.06 24.28
N HIS A 327 -3.07 1.17 25.27
CA HIS A 327 -4.06 1.16 26.33
C HIS A 327 -3.39 1.49 27.67
N PRO A 328 -3.89 2.49 28.43
CA PRO A 328 -3.25 2.93 29.67
C PRO A 328 -3.44 1.96 30.84
N ASP A 329 -4.51 1.15 30.84
CA ASP A 329 -4.84 0.28 31.97
C ASP A 329 -4.28 -1.14 31.77
N PRO A 330 -3.59 -1.73 32.75
CA PRO A 330 -3.08 -3.09 32.63
C PRO A 330 -4.21 -4.13 32.62
N PHE A 331 -4.03 -5.18 31.82
CA PHE A 331 -4.85 -6.38 31.87
C PHE A 331 -4.67 -7.03 33.24
N SER A 332 -5.78 -7.31 33.92
CA SER A 332 -5.79 -7.86 35.27
C SER A 332 -6.82 -8.98 35.42
N VAL A 333 -6.75 -9.70 36.52
CA VAL A 333 -7.79 -10.67 36.89
C VAL A 333 -9.07 -9.93 37.31
N GLN A 334 -8.93 -8.74 37.89
CA GLN A 334 -10.03 -7.89 38.40
C GLN A 334 -10.89 -7.32 37.27
N ASN A 335 -10.27 -6.86 36.17
CA ASN A 335 -11.01 -6.41 34.98
C ASN A 335 -11.44 -7.57 34.06
N GLY A 336 -11.21 -8.82 34.47
CA GLY A 336 -11.64 -10.02 33.76
C GLY A 336 -10.88 -10.32 32.47
N LEU A 337 -9.82 -9.57 32.16
CA LEU A 337 -9.02 -9.71 30.94
C LEU A 337 -7.91 -10.76 31.07
N LEU A 338 -7.50 -11.11 32.29
CA LEU A 338 -6.59 -12.21 32.59
C LEU A 338 -7.30 -13.35 33.34
N THR A 339 -6.81 -14.57 33.13
CA THR A 339 -7.10 -15.72 33.98
C THR A 339 -6.40 -15.59 35.34
N PRO A 340 -6.82 -16.31 36.39
CA PRO A 340 -6.12 -16.33 37.68
C PRO A 340 -4.63 -16.69 37.60
N THR A 341 -4.20 -17.39 36.55
CA THR A 341 -2.80 -17.70 36.24
C THR A 341 -2.12 -16.65 35.33
N PHE A 342 -2.67 -15.44 35.25
CA PHE A 342 -2.16 -14.31 34.45
C PHE A 342 -2.04 -14.55 32.94
N LYS A 343 -2.78 -15.52 32.39
CA LYS A 343 -2.89 -15.73 30.93
C LYS A 343 -4.01 -14.86 30.33
N SER A 344 -3.76 -14.30 29.16
CA SER A 344 -4.72 -13.48 28.39
C SER A 344 -6.00 -14.25 28.06
N ARG A 345 -7.16 -13.72 28.47
CA ARG A 345 -8.49 -14.22 28.10
C ARG A 345 -8.88 -13.67 26.72
N ARG A 346 -8.36 -14.30 25.65
CA ARG A 346 -8.45 -13.77 24.27
C ARG A 346 -9.89 -13.44 23.79
N PRO A 347 -10.94 -14.27 24.06
CA PRO A 347 -12.31 -13.92 23.66
C PRO A 347 -12.81 -12.64 24.35
N GLN A 348 -12.52 -12.47 25.64
CA GLN A 348 -12.88 -11.29 26.42
C GLN A 348 -12.11 -10.06 25.96
N LEU A 349 -10.81 -10.19 25.68
CA LEU A 349 -9.98 -9.13 25.10
C LEU A 349 -10.48 -8.71 23.72
N LYS A 350 -10.88 -9.66 22.86
CA LYS A 350 -11.49 -9.38 21.55
C LYS A 350 -12.77 -8.56 21.72
N SER A 351 -13.66 -8.98 22.61
CA SER A 351 -14.93 -8.28 22.84
C SER A 351 -14.73 -6.89 23.44
N TYR A 352 -13.79 -6.74 24.38
CA TYR A 352 -13.48 -5.48 25.04
C TYR A 352 -12.85 -4.45 24.09
N PHE A 353 -11.90 -4.87 23.26
CA PHE A 353 -11.17 -4.00 22.32
C PHE A 353 -11.74 -4.00 20.90
N LYS A 354 -12.93 -4.54 20.68
CA LYS A 354 -13.55 -4.65 19.35
C LYS A 354 -13.53 -3.33 18.55
N PRO A 355 -13.99 -2.18 19.09
CA PRO A 355 -14.01 -0.94 18.30
C PRO A 355 -12.62 -0.43 17.94
N GLN A 356 -11.64 -0.58 18.84
CA GLN A 356 -10.26 -0.16 18.58
C GLN A 356 -9.57 -1.07 17.55
N LEU A 357 -9.82 -2.38 17.63
CA LEU A 357 -9.30 -3.34 16.66
C LEU A 357 -9.88 -3.09 15.27
N GLU A 358 -11.18 -2.82 15.16
CA GLU A 358 -11.84 -2.46 13.90
C GLU A 358 -11.28 -1.16 13.32
N ASP A 359 -11.10 -0.12 14.14
CA ASP A 359 -10.48 1.14 13.73
C ASP A 359 -9.04 0.95 13.22
N ILE A 360 -8.23 0.13 13.88
CA ILE A 360 -6.88 -0.20 13.39
C ILE A 360 -6.96 -0.88 12.02
N TYR A 361 -7.85 -1.85 11.82
CA TYR A 361 -7.99 -2.50 10.52
C TYR A 361 -8.48 -1.56 9.43
N ILE A 362 -9.36 -0.61 9.75
CA ILE A 362 -9.81 0.42 8.80
C ILE A 362 -8.61 1.31 8.42
N ARG A 363 -7.83 1.77 9.41
CA ARG A 363 -6.62 2.56 9.18
C ARG A 363 -5.56 1.80 8.39
N GLU A 364 -5.33 0.52 8.67
CA GLU A 364 -4.36 -0.30 7.92
C GLU A 364 -4.85 -0.64 6.53
N LYS A 365 -6.15 -0.93 6.34
CA LYS A 365 -6.72 -1.06 5.01
C LYS A 365 -6.56 0.24 4.22
N MET A 366 -6.76 1.39 4.87
CA MET A 366 -6.44 2.70 4.30
C MET A 366 -4.95 2.90 4.05
N LYS A 367 -4.03 2.49 4.94
CA LYS A 367 -2.58 2.63 4.72
C LYS A 367 -2.06 1.70 3.63
N VAL A 368 -2.53 0.46 3.53
CA VAL A 368 -2.18 -0.50 2.47
C VAL A 368 -2.76 -0.03 1.15
N PHE A 369 -4.04 0.37 1.14
CA PHE A 369 -4.65 1.06 0.01
C PHE A 369 -3.78 2.25 -0.39
N LEU A 370 -3.47 3.16 0.54
CA LEU A 370 -2.57 4.29 0.30
C LEU A 370 -1.14 3.86 -0.07
N LYS A 371 -0.55 2.74 0.34
CA LYS A 371 0.87 2.38 0.11
C LYS A 371 1.09 1.62 -1.20
N GLU A 372 0.24 0.64 -1.50
CA GLU A 372 0.21 -0.04 -2.80
C GLU A 372 -0.10 0.96 -3.91
N HIS A 373 -0.90 1.98 -3.57
CA HIS A 373 -1.29 3.02 -4.49
C HIS A 373 -0.37 4.26 -4.43
N SER A 374 0.29 4.62 -3.32
CA SER A 374 1.20 5.80 -3.22
C SER A 374 2.68 5.53 -3.51
N SER A 375 3.19 4.31 -3.62
CA SER A 375 4.63 4.15 -3.92
C SER A 375 4.89 4.16 -5.43
N VAL A 376 4.13 3.34 -6.17
CA VAL A 376 4.34 3.13 -7.60
C VAL A 376 3.56 4.16 -8.41
N VAL A 377 2.30 4.42 -8.04
CA VAL A 377 1.47 5.38 -8.75
C VAL A 377 1.72 6.80 -8.28
N TYR A 378 2.04 7.12 -7.03
CA TYR A 378 2.51 8.50 -6.70
C TYR A 378 3.84 8.82 -7.38
N LYS A 379 4.82 7.90 -7.45
CA LYS A 379 6.04 8.11 -8.24
C LYS A 379 5.76 8.16 -9.73
N LYS A 380 4.80 7.39 -10.26
CA LYS A 380 4.38 7.45 -11.66
C LYS A 380 3.53 8.66 -11.99
N VAL A 381 2.69 9.15 -11.08
CA VAL A 381 1.78 10.30 -11.18
C VAL A 381 2.55 11.57 -10.98
N ILE A 382 3.42 11.65 -9.97
CA ILE A 382 4.47 12.68 -9.90
C ILE A 382 5.36 12.55 -11.12
N LYS A 383 5.74 11.36 -11.61
CA LYS A 383 6.38 11.25 -12.94
C LYS A 383 5.47 11.69 -14.07
N THR A 384 4.16 11.57 -14.02
CA THR A 384 3.25 11.97 -15.11
C THR A 384 3.07 13.48 -15.10
N TYR A 385 2.90 14.10 -13.92
CA TYR A 385 2.94 15.55 -13.68
C TYR A 385 4.35 16.13 -13.90
N GLN A 386 5.42 15.38 -13.60
CA GLN A 386 6.82 15.71 -13.94
C GLN A 386 7.15 15.37 -15.38
N ILE A 387 6.43 14.47 -16.06
CA ILE A 387 6.49 14.25 -17.50
C ILE A 387 5.78 15.42 -18.16
N THR A 388 4.73 15.99 -17.55
CA THR A 388 4.24 17.32 -17.92
C THR A 388 5.31 18.37 -17.69
N ALA A 389 6.04 18.34 -16.57
CA ALA A 389 7.21 19.21 -16.34
C ALA A 389 8.40 18.89 -17.27
N PHE A 390 8.50 17.67 -17.82
CA PHE A 390 9.50 17.22 -18.79
C PHE A 390 9.10 17.62 -20.21
N VAL A 391 7.80 17.63 -20.54
CA VAL A 391 7.20 18.28 -21.71
C VAL A 391 7.35 19.81 -21.58
N TYR A 392 7.32 20.34 -20.35
CA TYR A 392 7.60 21.74 -20.04
C TYR A 392 9.12 22.06 -20.15
N GLN A 393 9.99 21.17 -19.69
CA GLN A 393 11.47 21.25 -19.79
C GLN A 393 11.98 20.98 -21.21
N LEU A 394 11.27 20.15 -22.00
CA LEU A 394 11.49 19.94 -23.43
C LEU A 394 10.89 21.08 -24.28
N GLY A 395 10.10 21.97 -23.69
CA GLY A 395 9.22 22.84 -24.45
C GLY A 395 9.49 24.32 -24.29
N VAL A 396 9.01 24.96 -23.21
CA VAL A 396 8.51 26.33 -23.42
C VAL A 396 9.16 27.42 -22.57
N LEU A 397 9.50 27.24 -21.29
CA LEU A 397 10.08 28.34 -20.50
C LEU A 397 10.98 27.85 -19.36
N LYS A 398 12.30 28.00 -19.51
CA LYS A 398 13.16 28.37 -18.37
C LYS A 398 12.94 29.86 -18.09
N GLU A 399 13.09 30.28 -16.84
CA GLU A 399 12.79 31.64 -16.32
C GLU A 399 13.37 32.84 -17.09
N ASN A 400 14.23 32.61 -18.10
CA ASN A 400 14.65 33.60 -19.07
C ASN A 400 14.26 33.15 -20.49
N PHE A 401 13.25 33.81 -21.09
CA PHE A 401 12.82 33.75 -22.51
C PHE A 401 13.87 33.17 -23.50
N LYS A 402 14.03 31.86 -23.53
CA LYS A 402 14.71 31.12 -24.59
C LYS A 402 13.77 29.98 -24.96
N LEU A 403 13.05 30.15 -26.07
CA LEU A 403 12.31 29.04 -26.69
C LEU A 403 13.28 27.86 -26.84
N ASN A 404 12.82 26.65 -26.50
CA ASN A 404 13.65 25.47 -26.63
C ASN A 404 13.95 25.23 -28.13
N PHE A 405 15.19 24.82 -28.43
CA PHE A 405 15.64 24.52 -29.79
C PHE A 405 14.71 23.54 -30.51
N MET A 406 14.09 22.59 -29.78
CA MET A 406 13.12 21.66 -30.35
C MET A 406 11.86 22.32 -30.91
N ILE A 407 11.35 23.40 -30.30
CA ILE A 407 10.17 24.10 -30.83
C ILE A 407 10.51 24.81 -32.15
N TYR A 408 11.71 25.39 -32.26
CA TYR A 408 12.17 25.97 -33.53
C TYR A 408 12.34 24.91 -34.62
N VAL A 409 12.84 23.72 -34.24
CA VAL A 409 12.91 22.57 -35.15
C VAL A 409 11.51 22.16 -35.60
N ASP A 410 10.55 22.00 -34.69
CA ASP A 410 9.16 21.68 -35.04
C ASP A 410 8.52 22.73 -35.96
N TYR A 411 8.70 24.03 -35.68
CA TYR A 411 8.20 25.09 -36.56
C TYR A 411 8.85 25.07 -37.94
N ALA A 412 10.17 24.87 -38.01
CA ALA A 412 10.88 24.78 -39.29
C ALA A 412 10.43 23.57 -40.11
N LEU A 413 10.19 22.45 -39.43
CA LEU A 413 9.68 21.21 -40.01
C LEU A 413 8.23 21.36 -40.51
N ILE A 414 7.34 21.94 -39.72
CA ILE A 414 5.95 22.25 -40.11
C ILE A 414 5.93 23.20 -41.32
N PHE A 415 6.76 24.23 -41.28
CA PHE A 415 6.85 25.20 -42.38
C PHE A 415 7.36 24.54 -43.67
N HIS A 416 8.35 23.66 -43.57
CA HIS A 416 8.85 22.90 -44.71
C HIS A 416 7.76 22.01 -45.33
N TYR A 417 6.94 21.37 -44.51
CA TYR A 417 5.77 20.61 -44.98
C TYR A 417 4.75 21.47 -45.67
N PHE A 418 4.35 22.58 -45.04
CA PHE A 418 3.39 23.52 -45.59
C PHE A 418 3.82 23.97 -46.99
N VAL A 419 5.09 24.34 -47.14
CA VAL A 419 5.64 24.74 -48.44
C VAL A 419 5.63 23.56 -49.43
N SER A 420 5.92 22.34 -48.97
CA SER A 420 5.95 21.15 -49.82
C SER A 420 4.57 20.68 -50.29
N THR A 421 3.56 20.70 -49.42
CA THR A 421 2.17 20.36 -49.75
C THR A 421 1.59 21.42 -50.69
N VAL A 422 1.81 22.71 -50.43
CA VAL A 422 1.41 23.80 -51.32
C VAL A 422 2.10 23.68 -52.68
N HIS A 423 3.41 23.39 -52.70
CA HIS A 423 4.14 23.16 -53.95
C HIS A 423 3.55 21.99 -54.74
N THR A 424 3.20 20.89 -54.07
CA THR A 424 2.56 19.72 -54.69
C THR A 424 1.19 20.08 -55.27
N ILE A 425 0.36 20.82 -54.53
CA ILE A 425 -0.96 21.29 -54.99
C ILE A 425 -0.81 22.16 -56.25
N VAL A 426 0.17 23.06 -56.28
CA VAL A 426 0.40 23.98 -57.41
C VAL A 426 0.97 23.26 -58.62
N THR A 427 1.94 22.37 -58.43
CA THR A 427 2.65 21.69 -59.54
C THR A 427 1.88 20.51 -60.12
N LYS A 428 1.11 19.80 -59.30
CA LYS A 428 0.29 18.65 -59.69
C LYS A 428 -1.20 18.98 -59.79
N TRP A 429 -1.57 20.26 -59.96
CA TRP A 429 -2.97 20.72 -60.01
C TRP A 429 -3.82 19.98 -61.06
N THR A 430 -3.20 19.44 -62.11
CA THR A 430 -3.88 18.66 -63.15
C THR A 430 -4.32 17.27 -62.70
N ASN A 431 -3.73 16.71 -61.64
CA ASN A 431 -4.13 15.43 -61.04
C ASN A 431 -4.95 15.67 -59.76
N THR A 432 -6.26 15.52 -59.87
CA THR A 432 -7.20 15.73 -58.75
C THR A 432 -6.89 14.83 -57.55
N GLU A 433 -6.44 13.59 -57.77
CA GLU A 433 -6.14 12.65 -56.68
C GLU A 433 -4.95 13.13 -55.83
N ASP A 434 -3.85 13.53 -56.47
CA ASP A 434 -2.64 14.00 -55.79
C ASP A 434 -2.91 15.31 -55.02
N VAL A 435 -3.75 16.19 -55.56
CA VAL A 435 -4.17 17.44 -54.90
C VAL A 435 -4.97 17.13 -53.63
N LEU A 436 -5.94 16.22 -53.70
CA LEU A 436 -6.78 15.86 -52.54
C LEU A 436 -5.96 15.16 -51.44
N ARG A 437 -5.03 14.27 -51.82
CA ARG A 437 -4.09 13.63 -50.89
C ARG A 437 -3.23 14.68 -50.19
N ALA A 438 -2.70 15.66 -50.91
CA ALA A 438 -1.92 16.76 -50.33
C ALA A 438 -2.77 17.63 -49.38
N MET A 439 -4.03 17.89 -49.72
CA MET A 439 -4.96 18.65 -48.86
C MET A 439 -5.32 17.92 -47.56
N CYS A 440 -5.43 16.57 -47.56
CA CYS A 440 -5.64 15.79 -46.33
C CYS A 440 -4.51 16.00 -45.32
N ILE A 441 -3.28 16.01 -45.81
CA ILE A 441 -2.08 16.17 -44.99
C ILE A 441 -1.97 17.61 -44.50
N GLU A 442 -2.33 18.56 -45.36
CA GLU A 442 -2.34 19.97 -45.01
C GLU A 442 -3.32 20.27 -43.85
N GLY A 443 -4.47 19.60 -43.80
CA GLY A 443 -5.39 19.68 -42.66
C GLY A 443 -4.74 19.31 -41.33
N VAL A 444 -3.89 18.28 -41.32
CA VAL A 444 -3.13 17.84 -40.13
C VAL A 444 -2.01 18.82 -39.79
N ASN A 445 -1.31 19.37 -40.79
CA ASN A 445 -0.24 20.35 -40.60
C ASN A 445 -0.76 21.67 -40.02
N VAL A 446 -1.89 22.17 -40.52
CA VAL A 446 -2.54 23.39 -40.01
C VAL A 446 -2.95 23.22 -38.56
N GLN A 447 -3.53 22.07 -38.22
CA GLN A 447 -3.89 21.73 -36.84
C GLN A 447 -2.65 21.74 -35.93
N MET A 448 -1.55 21.17 -36.39
CA MET A 448 -0.29 21.14 -35.65
C MET A 448 0.28 22.55 -35.44
N PHE A 449 0.37 23.36 -36.50
CA PHE A 449 0.88 24.73 -36.44
C PHE A 449 0.14 25.58 -35.41
N ILE A 450 -1.20 25.48 -35.44
CA ILE A 450 -2.06 26.25 -34.54
C ILE A 450 -1.90 25.77 -33.09
N LYS A 451 -1.86 24.45 -32.87
CA LYS A 451 -1.68 23.86 -31.53
C LYS A 451 -0.37 24.28 -30.87
N VAL A 452 0.74 24.22 -31.63
CA VAL A 452 2.06 24.66 -31.14
C VAL A 452 2.02 26.16 -30.82
N SER A 453 1.43 26.96 -31.70
CA SER A 453 1.31 28.41 -31.51
C SER A 453 0.44 28.78 -30.31
N ALA A 454 -0.64 28.04 -30.08
CA ALA A 454 -1.49 28.22 -28.91
C ALA A 454 -0.75 27.88 -27.62
N ILE A 455 0.02 26.78 -27.57
CA ILE A 455 0.83 26.43 -26.39
C ILE A 455 1.86 27.51 -26.09
N VAL A 456 2.58 27.99 -27.11
CA VAL A 456 3.61 29.03 -26.93
C VAL A 456 2.98 30.33 -26.42
N TYR A 457 1.85 30.73 -26.99
CA TYR A 457 1.14 31.95 -26.60
C TYR A 457 0.55 31.85 -25.17
N TYR A 458 -0.04 30.72 -24.82
CA TYR A 458 -0.70 30.49 -23.52
C TYR A 458 0.18 29.76 -22.49
N ALA A 459 1.49 29.70 -22.69
CA ALA A 459 2.40 28.95 -21.83
C ALA A 459 2.33 29.37 -20.35
N LYS A 460 2.39 30.69 -20.09
CA LYS A 460 2.32 31.25 -18.73
C LYS A 460 1.00 30.93 -18.01
N PRO A 461 -0.19 31.20 -18.60
CA PRO A 461 -1.44 30.88 -17.92
C PRO A 461 -1.68 29.38 -17.77
N ILE A 462 -1.21 28.53 -18.70
CA ILE A 462 -1.24 27.07 -18.55
C ILE A 462 -0.39 26.62 -17.35
N TYR A 463 0.80 27.21 -17.18
CA TYR A 463 1.66 26.91 -16.03
C TYR A 463 1.02 27.30 -14.70
N ALA A 464 0.37 28.47 -14.64
CA ALA A 464 -0.36 28.89 -13.45
C ALA A 464 -1.45 27.88 -13.07
N LEU A 465 -2.25 27.41 -14.04
CA LEU A 465 -3.25 26.37 -13.81
C LEU A 465 -2.65 25.06 -13.30
N HIS A 466 -1.50 24.66 -13.84
CA HIS A 466 -0.80 23.46 -13.39
C HIS A 466 -0.30 23.57 -11.95
N GLN A 467 0.22 24.74 -11.55
CA GLN A 467 0.64 24.99 -10.17
C GLN A 467 -0.55 24.99 -9.20
N GLU A 468 -1.70 25.52 -9.59
CA GLU A 468 -2.94 25.46 -8.79
C GLU A 468 -3.34 24.00 -8.51
N ILE A 469 -3.25 23.10 -9.52
CA ILE A 469 -3.51 21.67 -9.36
C ILE A 469 -2.49 21.02 -8.40
N LEU A 470 -1.19 21.28 -8.60
CA LEU A 470 -0.12 20.71 -7.78
C LEU A 470 -0.24 21.13 -6.32
N GLN A 471 -0.56 22.40 -6.08
CA GLN A 471 -0.76 22.93 -4.74
C GLN A 471 -1.95 22.24 -4.05
N ALA A 472 -3.09 22.10 -4.74
CA ALA A 472 -4.24 21.39 -4.21
C ALA A 472 -3.94 19.92 -3.92
N HIS A 473 -3.16 19.25 -4.77
CA HIS A 473 -2.72 17.88 -4.56
C HIS A 473 -1.83 17.74 -3.32
N ASN A 474 -0.89 18.66 -3.12
CA ASN A 474 0.02 18.65 -1.97
C ASN A 474 -0.67 18.97 -0.63
N GLN A 475 -1.76 19.75 -0.68
CA GLN A 475 -2.52 20.13 0.51
C GLN A 475 -3.57 19.07 0.91
N ALA A 476 -3.95 18.16 0.01
CA ALA A 476 -4.95 17.13 0.28
C ALA A 476 -4.46 16.11 1.33
N LYS A 477 -5.26 15.89 2.38
CA LYS A 477 -4.99 14.91 3.45
C LYS A 477 -6.21 14.01 3.68
N GLY A 478 -5.97 12.77 4.10
CA GLY A 478 -7.04 11.82 4.45
C GLY A 478 -7.96 11.52 3.25
N PRO A 479 -9.30 11.65 3.38
CA PRO A 479 -10.24 11.28 2.30
C PRO A 479 -10.07 12.12 1.03
N TYR A 480 -9.64 13.39 1.14
CA TYR A 480 -9.36 14.24 -0.02
C TYR A 480 -8.19 13.71 -0.86
N GLN A 481 -7.21 13.06 -0.23
CA GLN A 481 -6.05 12.49 -0.91
C GLN A 481 -6.44 11.27 -1.75
N GLU A 482 -7.39 10.46 -1.28
CA GLU A 482 -7.94 9.31 -2.02
C GLU A 482 -8.66 9.74 -3.31
N ILE A 483 -9.46 10.82 -3.23
CA ILE A 483 -10.14 11.38 -4.40
C ILE A 483 -9.12 11.87 -5.43
N MET A 484 -8.14 12.66 -4.99
CA MET A 484 -7.06 13.15 -5.85
C MET A 484 -6.28 12.00 -6.50
N TYR A 485 -5.99 10.95 -5.73
CA TYR A 485 -5.28 9.79 -6.23
C TYR A 485 -6.08 9.00 -7.27
N THR A 486 -7.39 8.83 -7.04
CA THR A 486 -8.29 8.14 -7.97
C THR A 486 -8.32 8.85 -9.33
N TRP A 487 -8.41 10.18 -9.32
CA TRP A 487 -8.37 10.99 -10.53
C TRP A 487 -7.01 10.96 -11.22
N ALA A 488 -5.93 11.00 -10.46
CA ALA A 488 -4.59 10.85 -11.02
C ALA A 488 -4.36 9.48 -11.69
N ARG A 489 -4.94 8.40 -11.14
CA ARG A 489 -4.91 7.07 -11.76
C ARG A 489 -5.70 7.06 -13.08
N ARG A 490 -6.88 7.66 -13.12
CA ARG A 490 -7.70 7.77 -14.35
C ARG A 490 -6.94 8.52 -15.44
N LEU A 491 -6.33 9.64 -15.08
CA LEU A 491 -5.47 10.42 -15.95
C LEU A 491 -4.33 9.57 -16.51
N GLN A 492 -3.61 8.81 -15.67
CA GLN A 492 -2.54 7.93 -16.11
C GLN A 492 -3.01 6.86 -17.11
N ILE A 493 -4.15 6.24 -16.86
CA ILE A 493 -4.72 5.23 -17.77
C ILE A 493 -4.99 5.87 -19.14
N ILE A 494 -5.65 7.03 -19.16
CA ILE A 494 -6.00 7.74 -20.39
C ILE A 494 -4.73 8.18 -21.15
N THR A 495 -3.71 8.70 -20.45
CA THR A 495 -2.42 9.04 -21.04
C THR A 495 -1.76 7.83 -21.72
N ASN A 496 -1.76 6.67 -21.07
CA ASN A 496 -1.15 5.46 -21.63
C ASN A 496 -1.91 4.96 -22.86
N VAL A 497 -3.25 4.95 -22.81
CA VAL A 497 -4.09 4.55 -23.95
C VAL A 497 -3.86 5.47 -25.13
N GLN A 498 -3.81 6.78 -24.90
CA GLN A 498 -3.55 7.75 -25.94
C GLN A 498 -2.15 7.59 -26.53
N LEU A 499 -1.11 7.39 -25.70
CA LEU A 499 0.25 7.16 -26.17
C LEU A 499 0.33 5.94 -27.10
N LEU A 500 -0.30 4.83 -26.71
CA LEU A 500 -0.34 3.62 -27.52
C LEU A 500 -1.02 3.85 -28.88
N LEU A 501 -2.12 4.60 -28.89
CA LEU A 501 -2.82 4.96 -30.13
C LEU A 501 -1.94 5.79 -31.05
N TYR A 502 -1.32 6.86 -30.55
CA TYR A 502 -0.42 7.70 -31.35
C TYR A 502 0.80 6.93 -31.89
N ILE A 503 1.40 6.06 -31.08
CA ILE A 503 2.49 5.17 -31.51
C ILE A 503 1.99 4.22 -32.60
N SER A 504 0.81 3.61 -32.43
CA SER A 504 0.27 2.67 -33.41
C SER A 504 -0.05 3.34 -34.75
N THR A 505 -0.60 4.56 -34.73
CA THR A 505 -0.86 5.36 -35.93
C THR A 505 0.45 5.73 -36.62
N TRP A 506 1.47 6.15 -35.86
CA TRP A 506 2.78 6.47 -36.40
C TRP A 506 3.45 5.25 -37.05
N ILE A 507 3.43 4.09 -36.38
CA ILE A 507 3.95 2.84 -36.95
C ILE A 507 3.20 2.50 -38.23
N GLY A 508 1.87 2.58 -38.24
CA GLY A 508 1.05 2.33 -39.43
C GLY A 508 1.44 3.22 -40.62
N LEU A 509 1.63 4.52 -40.38
CA LEU A 509 2.07 5.46 -41.42
C LEU A 509 3.50 5.19 -41.91
N CYS A 510 4.40 4.74 -41.02
CA CYS A 510 5.79 4.43 -41.38
C CYS A 510 5.93 3.10 -42.14
N LEU A 511 5.05 2.13 -41.88
CA LEU A 511 5.06 0.83 -42.55
C LEU A 511 4.56 0.90 -43.99
N PHE A 512 3.68 1.85 -44.31
CA PHE A 512 3.13 2.02 -45.66
C PHE A 512 4.20 2.16 -46.77
N PRO A 513 5.17 3.11 -46.70
CA PRO A 513 6.19 3.26 -47.73
C PRO A 513 7.13 2.03 -47.82
N LEU A 514 7.36 1.35 -46.69
CA LEU A 514 8.18 0.14 -46.64
C LEU A 514 7.45 -1.03 -47.31
N TYR A 515 6.14 -1.16 -47.11
CA TYR A 515 5.31 -2.16 -47.77
C TYR A 515 5.32 -1.96 -49.30
N GLY A 516 5.09 -0.74 -49.78
CA GLY A 516 5.12 -0.45 -51.23
C GLY A 516 6.46 -0.82 -51.86
N TYR A 517 7.58 -0.51 -51.19
CA TYR A 517 8.92 -0.83 -51.70
C TYR A 517 9.25 -2.33 -51.70
N PHE A 518 8.99 -3.02 -50.58
CA PHE A 518 9.39 -4.43 -50.42
C PHE A 518 8.41 -5.44 -51.02
N VAL A 519 7.12 -5.09 -51.11
CA VAL A 519 6.07 -6.03 -51.54
C VAL A 519 5.55 -5.70 -52.93
N VAL A 520 5.27 -4.41 -53.20
CA VAL A 520 4.71 -3.96 -54.49
C VAL A 520 5.82 -3.59 -55.49
N HIS A 521 7.08 -3.49 -55.03
CA HIS A 521 8.24 -3.04 -55.82
C HIS A 521 8.08 -1.64 -56.42
N GLU A 522 7.28 -0.79 -55.78
CA GLU A 522 7.04 0.59 -56.18
C GLU A 522 7.59 1.58 -55.13
N GLN A 523 8.21 2.66 -55.60
CA GLN A 523 8.68 3.74 -54.73
C GLN A 523 7.48 4.57 -54.25
N THR A 524 6.89 4.14 -53.13
CA THR A 524 5.82 4.87 -52.46
C THR A 524 6.38 5.79 -51.37
N PHE A 525 5.74 6.94 -51.17
CA PHE A 525 6.08 7.90 -50.11
C PHE A 525 4.89 8.08 -49.18
N ILE A 526 5.15 8.51 -47.94
CA ILE A 526 4.06 8.88 -47.02
C ILE A 526 3.33 10.11 -47.57
N TYR A 527 4.10 11.04 -48.16
CA TYR A 527 3.59 12.23 -48.85
C TYR A 527 4.59 12.75 -49.88
N ASP A 528 4.09 13.49 -50.86
CA ASP A 528 4.93 14.21 -51.81
C ASP A 528 5.58 15.42 -51.13
N THR A 529 6.89 15.33 -50.87
CA THR A 529 7.69 16.41 -50.27
C THR A 529 8.67 16.98 -51.27
N LEU A 530 8.89 18.29 -51.23
CA LEU A 530 9.94 18.92 -52.03
C LEU A 530 11.28 18.79 -51.31
N LEU A 531 12.12 17.86 -51.77
CA LEU A 531 13.45 17.62 -51.21
C LEU A 531 14.55 18.17 -52.15
N PRO A 532 15.67 18.69 -51.61
CA PRO A 532 16.74 19.30 -52.41
C PRO A 532 17.63 18.26 -53.14
N PHE A 533 17.27 16.98 -53.10
CA PHE A 533 18.03 15.87 -53.68
C PHE A 533 17.10 14.94 -54.47
N ASP A 534 17.68 14.20 -55.42
CA ASP A 534 16.93 13.31 -56.30
C ASP A 534 16.48 12.03 -55.58
N ARG A 535 15.15 11.90 -55.42
CA ARG A 535 14.48 10.79 -54.74
C ARG A 535 14.38 9.50 -55.56
N THR A 536 14.66 9.54 -56.86
CA THR A 536 14.55 8.38 -57.76
C THR A 536 15.69 7.38 -57.56
N THR A 537 16.84 7.87 -57.09
CA THR A 537 18.00 7.03 -56.74
C THR A 537 17.73 6.20 -55.48
N SER A 538 18.28 4.98 -55.39
CA SER A 538 18.07 4.11 -54.22
C SER A 538 18.51 4.75 -52.89
N ASN A 539 19.64 5.47 -52.90
CA ASN A 539 20.12 6.21 -51.73
C ASN A 539 19.25 7.45 -51.43
N GLY A 540 18.80 8.16 -52.46
CA GLY A 540 17.89 9.30 -52.31
C GLY A 540 16.52 8.88 -51.77
N TYR A 541 16.00 7.74 -52.21
CA TYR A 541 14.76 7.15 -51.71
C TYR A 541 14.87 6.76 -50.24
N ALA A 542 15.96 6.11 -49.84
CA ALA A 542 16.21 5.75 -48.44
C ALA A 542 16.32 7.00 -47.53
N LEU A 543 17.03 8.04 -47.99
CA LEU A 543 17.14 9.30 -47.27
C LEU A 543 15.79 10.04 -47.18
N ALA A 544 15.01 10.02 -48.25
CA ALA A 544 13.66 10.58 -48.27
C ALA A 544 12.75 9.89 -47.25
N ILE A 545 12.67 8.55 -47.24
CA ILE A 545 11.85 7.82 -46.26
C ILE A 545 12.34 8.08 -44.83
N ALA A 546 13.65 8.05 -44.58
CA ALA A 546 14.20 8.30 -43.25
C ALA A 546 13.83 9.71 -42.75
N SER A 547 13.91 10.71 -43.64
CA SER A 547 13.47 12.07 -43.32
C SER A 547 11.97 12.12 -43.03
N GLN A 548 11.14 11.41 -43.80
CA GLN A 548 9.69 11.40 -43.62
C GLN A 548 9.25 10.69 -42.33
N ILE A 549 9.91 9.60 -41.95
CA ILE A 549 9.67 8.87 -40.69
C ILE A 549 10.02 9.76 -39.48
N PHE A 550 11.20 10.40 -39.52
CA PHE A 550 11.61 11.32 -38.45
C PHE A 550 10.64 12.48 -38.32
N LEU A 551 10.19 13.00 -39.45
CA LEU A 551 9.38 14.17 -39.53
C LEU A 551 7.92 13.88 -39.08
N THR A 552 7.34 12.74 -39.47
CA THR A 552 6.04 12.26 -38.95
C THR A 552 6.09 11.89 -37.47
N TYR A 553 7.23 11.43 -36.97
CA TYR A 553 7.47 11.20 -35.54
C TYR A 553 7.37 12.52 -34.76
N CYS A 554 8.12 13.55 -35.17
CA CYS A 554 8.04 14.88 -34.54
C CYS A 554 6.60 15.42 -34.57
N THR A 555 5.91 15.27 -35.72
CA THR A 555 4.51 15.65 -35.85
C THR A 555 3.59 14.96 -34.84
N SER A 556 3.69 13.65 -34.76
CA SER A 556 2.84 12.83 -33.89
C SER A 556 3.10 13.11 -32.41
N VAL A 557 4.37 13.28 -32.02
CA VAL A 557 4.76 13.58 -30.63
C VAL A 557 4.22 14.94 -30.19
N THR A 558 4.32 15.95 -31.04
CA THR A 558 3.90 17.32 -30.70
C THR A 558 2.38 17.43 -30.62
N ILE A 559 1.63 16.76 -31.53
CA ILE A 559 0.17 16.66 -31.43
C ILE A 559 -0.24 15.93 -30.14
N TYR A 560 0.40 14.80 -29.85
CA TYR A 560 0.18 14.04 -28.61
C TYR A 560 0.42 14.90 -27.36
N ALA A 561 1.51 15.66 -27.32
CA ALA A 561 1.85 16.51 -26.18
C ALA A 561 0.79 17.59 -25.91
N VAL A 562 0.23 18.20 -26.97
CA VAL A 562 -0.82 19.21 -26.84
C VAL A 562 -2.12 18.62 -26.31
N ASP A 563 -2.55 17.50 -26.89
CA ASP A 563 -3.78 16.84 -26.48
C ASP A 563 -3.68 16.33 -25.04
N LEU A 564 -2.50 15.81 -24.67
CA LEU A 564 -2.20 15.37 -23.31
C LEU A 564 -2.30 16.53 -22.31
N LEU A 565 -1.80 17.71 -22.68
CA LEU A 565 -1.86 18.90 -21.84
C LEU A 565 -3.31 19.34 -21.61
N PHE A 566 -4.14 19.33 -22.65
CA PHE A 566 -5.57 19.62 -22.54
C PHE A 566 -6.26 18.59 -21.62
N LEU A 567 -6.05 17.31 -21.86
CA LEU A 567 -6.57 16.21 -21.04
C LEU A 567 -6.19 16.33 -19.56
N LEU A 568 -4.93 16.66 -19.29
CA LEU A 568 -4.41 16.86 -17.94
C LEU A 568 -5.18 17.94 -17.19
N VAL A 569 -5.37 19.10 -17.82
CA VAL A 569 -6.05 20.26 -17.23
C VAL A 569 -7.52 19.94 -16.98
N ILE A 570 -8.22 19.36 -17.97
CA ILE A 570 -9.64 19.03 -17.83
C ILE A 570 -9.89 17.94 -16.78
N LEU A 571 -9.15 16.83 -16.82
CA LEU A 571 -9.34 15.72 -15.88
C LEU A 571 -8.89 16.08 -14.45
N SER A 572 -7.85 16.90 -14.30
CA SER A 572 -7.45 17.40 -12.98
C SER A 572 -8.49 18.37 -12.43
N GLY A 573 -9.07 19.24 -13.28
CA GLY A 573 -10.20 20.09 -12.91
C GLY A 573 -11.41 19.28 -12.46
N ALA A 574 -11.70 18.15 -13.11
CA ALA A 574 -12.79 17.27 -12.72
C ALA A 574 -12.65 16.71 -11.30
N ALA A 575 -11.41 16.60 -10.80
CA ALA A 575 -11.14 16.17 -9.44
C ALA A 575 -11.62 17.19 -8.39
N PHE A 576 -11.62 18.49 -8.72
CA PHE A 576 -12.17 19.52 -7.83
C PHE A 576 -13.66 19.36 -7.60
N PHE A 577 -14.42 18.90 -8.60
CA PHE A 577 -15.83 18.61 -8.42
C PHE A 577 -16.08 17.49 -7.40
N SER A 578 -15.28 16.42 -7.47
CA SER A 578 -15.36 15.33 -6.49
C SER A 578 -14.91 15.76 -5.08
N LEU A 579 -13.97 16.70 -4.97
CA LEU A 579 -13.65 17.28 -3.66
C LEU A 579 -14.83 18.05 -3.07
N PHE A 580 -15.52 18.83 -3.90
CA PHE A 580 -16.69 19.57 -3.48
C PHE A 580 -17.80 18.63 -2.99
N GLU A 581 -18.06 17.52 -3.70
CA GLU A 581 -19.00 16.49 -3.26
C GLU A 581 -18.63 15.94 -1.87
N CYS A 582 -17.33 15.72 -1.62
CA CYS A 582 -16.84 15.30 -0.32
C CYS A 582 -17.06 16.36 0.76
N ASP A 583 -16.82 17.64 0.44
CA ASP A 583 -17.10 18.78 1.34
C ASP A 583 -18.60 18.82 1.70
N CYS A 584 -19.51 18.62 0.73
CA CYS A 584 -20.95 18.53 0.96
C CYS A 584 -21.37 17.34 1.84
N LYS A 585 -20.76 16.17 1.67
CA LYS A 585 -21.02 14.99 2.53
C LYS A 585 -20.60 15.26 3.98
N HIS A 586 -19.44 15.87 4.16
CA HIS A 586 -18.95 16.25 5.50
C HIS A 586 -19.88 17.28 6.15
N LEU A 587 -20.35 18.27 5.39
CA LEU A 587 -21.35 19.22 5.84
C LEU A 587 -22.65 18.53 6.27
N SER A 588 -23.15 17.58 5.47
CA SER A 588 -24.36 16.81 5.79
C SER A 588 -24.23 16.06 7.14
N ILE A 589 -23.13 15.35 7.34
CA ILE A 589 -22.83 14.62 8.58
C ILE A 589 -22.71 15.58 9.78
N ALA A 590 -22.10 16.75 9.60
CA ALA A 590 -21.96 17.74 10.66
C ALA A 590 -23.33 18.31 11.09
N ILE A 591 -24.23 18.55 10.12
CA ILE A 591 -25.60 19.01 10.39
C ILE A 591 -26.43 17.93 11.07
N GLU A 592 -26.27 16.66 10.67
CA GLU A 592 -27.00 15.54 11.29
C GLU A 592 -26.61 15.32 12.76
N ASN A 593 -25.34 15.56 13.09
CA ASN A 593 -24.81 15.39 14.44
C ASN A 593 -24.88 16.66 15.31
N GLU A 594 -25.57 17.72 14.86
CA GLU A 594 -25.68 19.02 15.54
C GLU A 594 -24.31 19.61 15.96
N ASN A 595 -23.29 19.42 15.12
CA ASN A 595 -21.94 19.86 15.45
C ASN A 595 -21.73 21.36 15.14
N ASN A 596 -20.96 22.05 15.98
CA ASN A 596 -20.70 23.50 15.87
C ASN A 596 -19.91 23.89 14.59
N ASP A 597 -19.29 22.92 13.93
CA ASP A 597 -18.44 23.13 12.74
C ASP A 597 -19.24 23.28 11.42
N ALA A 598 -20.57 23.08 11.44
CA ALA A 598 -21.41 23.09 10.22
C ALA A 598 -21.31 24.40 9.42
N ARG A 599 -21.21 25.54 10.10
CA ARG A 599 -21.06 26.86 9.45
C ARG A 599 -19.72 27.00 8.73
N GLU A 600 -18.63 26.53 9.33
CA GLU A 600 -17.30 26.58 8.72
C GLU A 600 -17.23 25.70 7.47
N LEU A 601 -17.85 24.51 7.53
CA LEU A 601 -17.95 23.61 6.39
C LEU A 601 -18.80 24.20 5.26
N LEU A 602 -19.88 24.93 5.58
CA LEU A 602 -20.69 25.63 4.57
C LEU A 602 -19.87 26.71 3.85
N ILE A 603 -19.10 27.51 4.58
CA ILE A 603 -18.20 28.52 4.00
C ILE A 603 -17.17 27.86 3.09
N LYS A 604 -16.62 26.73 3.52
CA LYS A 604 -15.67 25.94 2.73
C LYS A 604 -16.28 25.45 1.42
N CYS A 605 -17.52 24.96 1.43
CA CYS A 605 -18.25 24.60 0.21
C CYS A 605 -18.40 25.81 -0.72
N ILE A 606 -18.81 26.98 -0.19
CA ILE A 606 -18.95 28.21 -1.00
C ILE A 606 -17.62 28.59 -1.65
N GLN A 607 -16.53 28.65 -0.89
CA GLN A 607 -15.20 28.96 -1.42
C GLN A 607 -14.80 27.97 -2.51
N ARG A 608 -14.99 26.66 -2.28
CA ARG A 608 -14.67 25.61 -3.26
C ARG A 608 -15.47 25.77 -4.56
N SER A 609 -16.75 26.14 -4.49
CA SER A 609 -17.56 26.37 -5.69
C SER A 609 -17.03 27.55 -6.52
N GLN A 610 -16.56 28.61 -5.87
CA GLN A 610 -15.95 29.77 -6.53
C GLN A 610 -14.61 29.43 -7.17
N ASP A 611 -13.79 28.62 -6.49
CA ASP A 611 -12.51 28.13 -7.03
C ASP A 611 -12.73 27.31 -8.30
N ILE A 612 -13.71 26.41 -8.29
CA ILE A 612 -14.08 25.57 -9.43
C ILE A 612 -14.50 26.45 -10.62
N TYR A 613 -15.40 27.42 -10.40
CA TYR A 613 -15.85 28.30 -11.47
C TYR A 613 -14.70 29.14 -12.04
N THR A 614 -13.86 29.69 -11.17
CA THR A 614 -12.69 30.50 -11.57
C THR A 614 -11.69 29.66 -12.38
N TYR A 615 -11.46 28.43 -11.94
CA TYR A 615 -10.59 27.48 -12.64
C TYR A 615 -11.11 27.19 -14.05
N PHE A 616 -12.36 26.77 -14.19
CA PHE A 616 -12.92 26.44 -15.52
C PHE A 616 -13.10 27.67 -16.42
N SER A 617 -13.32 28.86 -15.86
CA SER A 617 -13.31 30.11 -16.63
C SER A 617 -11.94 30.41 -17.27
N LYS A 618 -10.85 30.22 -16.51
CA LYS A 618 -9.47 30.30 -17.04
C LYS A 618 -9.23 29.24 -18.11
N VAL A 619 -9.66 28.01 -17.88
CA VAL A 619 -9.52 26.90 -18.83
C VAL A 619 -10.22 27.21 -20.16
N CYS A 620 -11.48 27.68 -20.11
CA CYS A 620 -12.21 28.08 -21.31
C CYS A 620 -11.46 29.19 -22.05
N THR A 621 -11.01 30.24 -21.34
CA THR A 621 -10.27 31.37 -21.95
C THR A 621 -8.99 30.92 -22.68
N ILE A 622 -8.28 29.92 -22.13
CA ILE A 622 -7.02 29.43 -22.68
C ILE A 622 -7.24 28.50 -23.88
N PHE A 623 -8.19 27.55 -23.76
CA PHE A 623 -8.35 26.47 -24.72
C PHE A 623 -9.46 26.69 -25.76
N GLU A 624 -10.34 27.69 -25.59
CA GLU A 624 -11.49 27.93 -26.49
C GLU A 624 -11.09 27.97 -27.98
N LYS A 625 -10.06 28.77 -28.32
CA LYS A 625 -9.57 28.88 -29.71
C LYS A 625 -8.94 27.59 -30.22
N GLY A 626 -8.25 26.86 -29.35
CA GLY A 626 -7.62 25.58 -29.68
C GLY A 626 -8.67 24.49 -29.94
N CYS A 627 -9.69 24.40 -29.08
CA CYS A 627 -10.81 23.48 -29.22
C CYS A 627 -11.63 23.76 -30.49
N LEU A 628 -11.84 25.04 -30.83
CA LEU A 628 -12.48 25.43 -32.09
C LEU A 628 -11.73 24.84 -33.27
N ILE A 629 -10.46 25.15 -33.37
CA ILE A 629 -9.66 24.76 -34.52
C ILE A 629 -9.56 23.24 -34.58
N GLN A 630 -9.45 22.57 -33.43
CA GLN A 630 -9.48 21.11 -33.35
C GLN A 630 -10.73 20.50 -33.98
N VAL A 631 -11.92 21.03 -33.63
CA VAL A 631 -13.19 20.50 -34.14
C VAL A 631 -13.31 20.73 -35.65
N TYR A 632 -13.01 21.94 -36.12
CA TYR A 632 -13.10 22.27 -37.54
C TYR A 632 -12.06 21.53 -38.39
N SER A 633 -10.81 21.45 -37.93
CA SER A 633 -9.75 20.73 -38.66
C SER A 633 -10.04 19.22 -38.72
N SER A 634 -10.53 18.63 -37.63
CA SER A 634 -10.91 17.22 -37.60
C SER A 634 -12.08 16.95 -38.53
N ALA A 635 -13.13 17.78 -38.47
CA ALA A 635 -14.30 17.64 -39.35
C ALA A 635 -13.91 17.73 -40.83
N PHE A 636 -13.08 18.72 -41.19
CA PHE A 636 -12.58 18.90 -42.54
C PHE A 636 -11.71 17.73 -43.00
N THR A 637 -10.80 17.27 -42.14
CA THR A 637 -9.90 16.14 -42.45
C THR A 637 -10.68 14.85 -42.65
N ILE A 638 -11.64 14.54 -41.78
CA ILE A 638 -12.47 13.34 -41.91
C ILE A 638 -13.27 13.38 -43.22
N LEU A 639 -13.92 14.51 -43.53
CA LEU A 639 -14.68 14.67 -44.76
C LEU A 639 -13.81 14.43 -46.00
N LEU A 640 -12.62 15.04 -46.03
CA LEU A 640 -11.70 14.90 -47.16
C LEU A 640 -11.15 13.48 -47.27
N CYS A 641 -10.82 12.83 -46.15
CA CYS A 641 -10.38 11.43 -46.14
C CYS A 641 -11.47 10.50 -46.67
N VAL A 642 -12.73 10.69 -46.28
CA VAL A 642 -13.85 9.89 -46.81
C VAL A 642 -13.95 10.04 -48.35
N PHE A 643 -13.72 11.26 -48.87
CA PHE A 643 -13.71 11.48 -50.31
C PHE A 643 -12.54 10.80 -51.01
N VAL A 644 -11.31 10.93 -50.48
CA VAL A 644 -10.12 10.30 -51.07
C VAL A 644 -10.20 8.77 -51.00
N ALA A 645 -10.76 8.20 -49.94
CA ALA A 645 -10.95 6.75 -49.79
C ALA A 645 -11.84 6.16 -50.90
N LYS A 646 -12.74 6.96 -51.49
CA LYS A 646 -13.56 6.54 -52.63
C LYS A 646 -12.79 6.58 -53.96
N MET A 647 -11.84 7.51 -54.10
CA MET A 647 -11.08 7.71 -55.34
C MET A 647 -9.80 6.88 -55.40
N SER A 648 -9.33 6.35 -54.26
CA SER A 648 -7.95 5.87 -54.12
C SER A 648 -7.81 4.79 -53.04
N ASP A 649 -7.07 3.71 -53.34
CA ASP A 649 -6.68 2.65 -52.38
C ASP A 649 -5.55 3.08 -51.42
N TRP A 650 -5.47 4.38 -51.13
CA TRP A 650 -4.42 4.92 -50.27
C TRP A 650 -4.69 4.59 -48.81
N ILE A 651 -4.10 3.49 -48.32
CA ILE A 651 -4.29 2.95 -46.95
C ILE A 651 -4.10 4.01 -45.86
N SER A 652 -3.18 4.96 -46.05
CA SER A 652 -2.91 6.05 -45.11
C SER A 652 -4.15 6.93 -44.84
N VAL A 653 -5.10 7.03 -45.77
CA VAL A 653 -6.36 7.76 -45.60
C VAL A 653 -7.16 7.24 -44.43
N TYR A 654 -7.27 5.92 -44.30
CA TYR A 654 -8.04 5.29 -43.23
C TYR A 654 -7.40 5.52 -41.87
N LEU A 655 -6.06 5.51 -41.79
CA LEU A 655 -5.31 5.80 -40.56
C LEU A 655 -5.47 7.26 -40.13
N ILE A 656 -5.40 8.20 -41.08
CA ILE A 656 -5.59 9.64 -40.83
C ILE A 656 -7.03 9.91 -40.38
N ALA A 657 -8.03 9.32 -41.07
CA ALA A 657 -9.44 9.44 -40.71
C ALA A 657 -9.72 8.90 -39.31
N LEU A 658 -9.22 7.71 -38.99
CA LEU A 658 -9.41 7.09 -37.67
C LEU A 658 -8.79 7.94 -36.55
N SER A 659 -7.60 8.49 -36.79
CA SER A 659 -6.93 9.40 -35.84
C SER A 659 -7.73 10.69 -35.62
N ALA A 660 -8.27 11.30 -36.68
CA ALA A 660 -9.07 12.51 -36.57
C ALA A 660 -10.41 12.25 -35.85
N CYS A 661 -11.07 11.13 -36.15
CA CYS A 661 -12.28 10.69 -35.42
C CYS A 661 -11.98 10.47 -33.93
N TYR A 662 -10.88 9.80 -33.61
CA TYR A 662 -10.46 9.59 -32.22
C TYR A 662 -10.29 10.92 -31.48
N GLN A 663 -9.52 11.86 -32.05
CA GLN A 663 -9.28 13.16 -31.41
C GLN A 663 -10.58 13.93 -31.16
N LEU A 664 -11.46 14.03 -32.16
CA LEU A 664 -12.75 14.71 -32.01
C LEU A 664 -13.59 14.07 -30.90
N THR A 665 -13.65 12.73 -30.89
CA THR A 665 -14.44 11.96 -29.92
C THR A 665 -13.95 12.17 -28.48
N VAL A 666 -12.63 12.15 -28.27
CA VAL A 666 -12.04 12.37 -26.94
C VAL A 666 -12.39 13.75 -26.40
N TYR A 667 -12.26 14.79 -27.22
CA TYR A 667 -12.59 16.17 -26.82
C TYR A 667 -14.08 16.31 -26.44
N CYS A 668 -14.98 15.71 -27.22
CA CYS A 668 -16.41 15.70 -26.93
C CYS A 668 -16.77 14.93 -25.64
N ILE A 669 -16.15 13.77 -25.41
CA ILE A 669 -16.37 12.97 -24.18
C ILE A 669 -15.91 13.74 -22.94
N LEU A 670 -14.74 14.37 -23.00
CA LEU A 670 -14.23 15.17 -21.88
C LEU A 670 -15.13 16.36 -21.56
N GLY A 671 -15.63 17.05 -22.58
CA GLY A 671 -16.57 18.15 -22.38
C GLY A 671 -17.88 17.70 -21.74
N THR A 672 -18.42 16.55 -22.16
CA THR A 672 -19.59 15.93 -21.50
C THR A 672 -19.30 15.49 -20.07
N LEU A 673 -18.09 15.01 -19.77
CA LEU A 673 -17.70 14.65 -18.40
C LEU A 673 -17.76 15.86 -17.46
N ILE A 674 -17.33 17.04 -17.92
CA ILE A 674 -17.42 18.27 -17.14
C ILE A 674 -18.87 18.71 -16.94
N GLU A 675 -19.69 18.64 -18.00
CA GLU A 675 -21.13 18.92 -17.91
C GLU A 675 -21.81 18.01 -16.88
N TYR A 676 -21.57 16.70 -16.97
CA TYR A 676 -22.11 15.72 -16.02
C TYR A 676 -21.64 15.96 -14.58
N LYS A 677 -20.34 16.25 -14.38
CA LYS A 677 -19.80 16.53 -13.04
C LYS A 677 -20.33 17.83 -12.45
N SER A 678 -20.61 18.83 -13.30
CA SER A 678 -21.26 20.06 -12.88
C SER A 678 -22.69 19.80 -12.38
N GLU A 679 -23.45 18.91 -13.04
CA GLU A 679 -24.80 18.54 -12.61
C GLU A 679 -24.81 17.75 -11.29
N GLU A 680 -23.84 16.87 -11.08
CA GLU A 680 -23.70 16.07 -9.85
C GLU A 680 -23.45 16.94 -8.61
N ILE A 681 -22.81 18.09 -8.77
CA ILE A 681 -22.65 19.07 -7.68
C ILE A 681 -23.98 19.66 -7.26
N VAL A 682 -24.87 19.99 -8.20
CA VAL A 682 -26.20 20.52 -7.88
C VAL A 682 -26.96 19.53 -7.00
N LYS A 683 -26.89 18.24 -7.37
CA LYS A 683 -27.49 17.15 -6.58
C LYS A 683 -26.86 17.05 -5.18
N SER A 684 -25.53 17.15 -5.09
CA SER A 684 -24.79 17.07 -3.83
C SER A 684 -25.16 18.19 -2.84
N VAL A 685 -25.45 19.40 -3.34
CA VAL A 685 -25.94 20.51 -2.52
C VAL A 685 -27.40 20.26 -2.09
N TYR A 686 -28.23 19.68 -2.98
CA TYR A 686 -29.63 19.37 -2.68
C TYR A 686 -29.78 18.29 -1.59
N ASP A 687 -28.88 17.31 -1.56
CA ASP A 687 -28.88 16.20 -0.60
C ASP A 687 -28.47 16.64 0.83
N VAL A 688 -28.01 17.88 1.02
CA VAL A 688 -27.71 18.43 2.36
C VAL A 688 -29.01 18.64 3.14
N PRO A 689 -29.11 18.22 4.42
CA PRO A 689 -30.30 18.34 5.26
C PRO A 689 -30.59 19.81 5.66
N TRP A 690 -30.99 20.62 4.68
CA TRP A 690 -31.19 22.06 4.78
C TRP A 690 -32.24 22.47 5.81
N TYR A 691 -33.21 21.61 6.09
CA TYR A 691 -34.30 21.86 7.04
C TYR A 691 -33.83 21.91 8.50
N LYS A 692 -32.62 21.40 8.80
CA LYS A 692 -32.00 21.45 10.14
C LYS A 692 -31.11 22.69 10.36
N LEU A 693 -30.83 23.45 9.30
CA LEU A 693 -29.98 24.65 9.37
C LEU A 693 -30.74 25.85 9.94
N THR A 694 -30.00 26.82 10.48
CA THR A 694 -30.59 28.11 10.88
C THR A 694 -31.10 28.88 9.67
N VAL A 695 -32.04 29.81 9.86
CA VAL A 695 -32.61 30.65 8.77
C VAL A 695 -31.53 31.41 7.99
N LYS A 696 -30.43 31.79 8.65
CA LYS A 696 -29.29 32.46 8.00
C LYS A 696 -28.51 31.49 7.10
N GLU A 697 -28.20 30.30 7.58
CA GLU A 697 -27.47 29.27 6.82
C GLU A 697 -28.31 28.71 5.68
N GLN A 698 -29.63 28.60 5.85
CA GLN A 698 -30.54 28.24 4.76
C GLN A 698 -30.46 29.23 3.60
N LYS A 699 -30.40 30.54 3.88
CA LYS A 699 -30.20 31.56 2.84
C LYS A 699 -28.84 31.41 2.15
N GLU A 700 -27.77 31.20 2.92
CA GLU A 700 -26.42 30.98 2.38
C GLU A 700 -26.37 29.72 1.47
N LEU A 701 -27.03 28.62 1.88
CA LEU A 701 -27.15 27.41 1.08
C LEU A 701 -28.01 27.61 -0.19
N GLN A 702 -29.08 28.41 -0.11
CA GLN A 702 -29.89 28.78 -1.29
C GLN A 702 -29.07 29.58 -2.31
N PHE A 703 -28.23 30.53 -1.86
CA PHE A 703 -27.31 31.23 -2.74
C PHE A 703 -26.30 30.30 -3.38
N LEU A 704 -25.73 29.36 -2.60
CA LEU A 704 -24.85 28.33 -3.14
C LEU A 704 -25.56 27.49 -4.21
N LEU A 705 -26.80 27.05 -3.95
CA LEU A 705 -27.60 26.27 -4.90
C LEU A 705 -27.85 27.03 -6.20
N GLN A 706 -28.24 28.31 -6.13
CA GLN A 706 -28.43 29.16 -7.31
C GLN A 706 -27.12 29.35 -8.10
N PHE A 707 -26.00 29.46 -7.40
CA PHE A 707 -24.69 29.60 -8.03
C PHE A 707 -24.28 28.32 -8.78
N VAL A 708 -24.42 27.15 -8.15
CA VAL A 708 -24.02 25.87 -8.76
C VAL A 708 -24.99 25.38 -9.85
N GLN A 709 -26.23 25.88 -9.88
CA GLN A 709 -27.20 25.59 -10.95
C GLN A 709 -26.73 26.05 -12.34
N GLN A 710 -25.80 27.01 -12.39
CA GLN A 710 -25.16 27.39 -13.66
C GLN A 710 -24.18 26.28 -14.07
N THR A 711 -24.61 25.43 -15.00
CA THR A 711 -23.79 24.32 -15.51
C THR A 711 -22.51 24.84 -16.14
N ILE A 712 -21.37 24.42 -15.60
CA ILE A 712 -20.06 24.71 -16.17
C ILE A 712 -19.91 23.88 -17.45
N THR A 713 -19.75 24.57 -18.57
CA THR A 713 -19.57 23.94 -19.88
C THR A 713 -18.37 24.51 -20.58
N ILE A 714 -17.66 23.65 -21.31
CA ILE A 714 -16.57 24.07 -22.19
C ILE A 714 -17.21 24.50 -23.50
N THR A 715 -17.16 25.79 -23.81
CA THR A 715 -17.73 26.33 -25.04
C THR A 715 -16.67 26.53 -26.11
N VAL A 716 -17.12 26.46 -27.35
CA VAL A 716 -16.35 26.74 -28.55
C VAL A 716 -16.93 28.03 -29.16
N MET A 717 -16.12 29.11 -29.21
CA MET A 717 -16.52 30.47 -29.63
C MET A 717 -17.76 31.03 -28.91
N GLY A 718 -17.85 30.85 -27.60
CA GLY A 718 -18.95 31.38 -26.79
C GLY A 718 -20.37 30.91 -27.18
N GLY A 719 -20.52 29.95 -28.10
CA GLY A 719 -21.81 29.64 -28.74
C GLY A 719 -22.23 28.17 -28.71
N ARG A 720 -21.33 27.20 -28.98
CA ARG A 720 -21.66 25.76 -28.91
C ARG A 720 -20.89 25.05 -27.80
N LYS A 721 -21.56 24.15 -27.08
CA LYS A 721 -20.96 23.30 -26.04
C LYS A 721 -20.11 22.21 -26.69
N LEU A 722 -18.88 22.04 -26.22
CA LEU A 722 -18.07 20.87 -26.56
C LEU A 722 -18.64 19.68 -25.79
N ASN A 723 -19.48 18.87 -26.44
CA ASN A 723 -20.08 17.67 -25.85
C ASN A 723 -20.29 16.59 -26.91
N VAL A 724 -20.68 15.40 -26.47
CA VAL A 724 -20.97 14.25 -27.35
C VAL A 724 -22.04 14.60 -28.40
N GLN A 725 -23.06 15.39 -28.04
CA GLN A 725 -24.09 15.81 -29.01
C GLN A 725 -23.48 16.58 -30.19
N THR A 726 -22.61 17.57 -29.91
CA THR A 726 -21.91 18.32 -30.96
C THR A 726 -21.03 17.40 -31.81
N GLY A 727 -20.39 16.40 -31.21
CA GLY A 727 -19.65 15.37 -31.95
C GLY A 727 -20.55 14.57 -32.90
N CYS A 728 -21.70 14.11 -32.41
CA CYS A 728 -22.70 13.41 -33.22
C CYS A 728 -23.22 14.27 -34.36
N ASP A 729 -23.49 15.56 -34.14
CA ASP A 729 -23.93 16.49 -35.18
C ASP A 729 -22.87 16.63 -36.29
N VAL A 730 -21.59 16.69 -35.92
CA VAL A 730 -20.47 16.73 -36.87
C VAL A 730 -20.42 15.43 -37.68
N TYR A 731 -20.49 14.26 -37.04
CA TYR A 731 -20.50 12.97 -37.74
C TYR A 731 -21.72 12.80 -38.65
N ASN A 732 -22.91 13.20 -38.20
CA ASN A 732 -24.12 13.17 -39.01
C ASN A 732 -24.00 14.06 -40.25
N THR A 733 -23.38 15.24 -40.09
CA THR A 733 -23.13 16.15 -41.22
C THR A 733 -22.15 15.52 -42.21
N ILE A 734 -21.05 14.94 -41.73
CA ILE A 734 -20.06 14.25 -42.57
C ILE A 734 -20.71 13.08 -43.31
N TYR A 735 -21.51 12.27 -42.61
CA TYR A 735 -22.23 11.14 -43.21
C TYR A 735 -23.24 11.60 -44.25
N SER A 736 -23.99 12.68 -43.97
CA SER A 736 -24.95 13.24 -44.93
C SER A 736 -24.25 13.75 -46.19
N MET A 737 -23.09 14.41 -46.04
CA MET A 737 -22.26 14.83 -47.16
C MET A 737 -21.73 13.62 -47.94
N TYR A 738 -21.27 12.58 -47.26
CA TYR A 738 -20.84 11.34 -47.91
C TYR A 738 -21.96 10.69 -48.72
N VAL A 739 -23.17 10.56 -48.16
CA VAL A 739 -24.34 10.00 -48.86
C VAL A 739 -24.74 10.85 -50.06
N LEU A 740 -24.71 12.19 -49.94
CA LEU A 740 -24.94 13.08 -51.08
C LEU A 740 -23.90 12.84 -52.18
N MET A 741 -22.62 12.72 -51.81
CA MET A 741 -21.55 12.44 -52.76
C MET A 741 -21.67 11.06 -53.41
N GLU A 742 -22.18 10.05 -52.70
CA GLU A 742 -22.55 8.75 -53.28
C GLU A 742 -23.64 8.87 -54.34
N GLN A 743 -24.57 9.81 -54.21
CA GLN A 743 -25.63 10.03 -55.19
C GLN A 743 -25.19 10.86 -56.41
N PHE A 744 -24.14 11.66 -56.29
CA PHE A 744 -23.61 12.49 -57.38
C PHE A 744 -22.52 11.82 -58.22
N TYR A 745 -22.03 10.65 -57.80
CA TYR A 745 -21.02 9.84 -58.49
C TYR A 745 -21.72 8.70 -59.23
#